data_AF-A0A0C9LV31-F1
#
_entry.id   AF-A0A0C9LV31-F1
#
_cell.length_a   1.000
_cell.length_b   1.000
_cell.length_c   1.000
_cell.angle_alpha   90.00
_cell.angle_beta   90.00
_cell.angle_gamma   90.00
#
_symmetry.space_group_name_H-M   'P 1'
#
loop_
_entity.id
_entity.type
_entity.pdbx_description
1 polymer ?
#
loop_
_entity_poly.entity_id
_entity_poly.type
_entity_poly.pdbx_seq_one_letter_code
_entity_poly.pdbx_strand_id
1 'polypeptide(L)'
;MKRVVDFQEKEAANEAEWEFKDSKTENKKRKHDSNDKKGKFNAKTKRLSHADFVQKKEEMLAFRKQLPIHTGRDAIIQCLEENDTVIVMGETGSGKTTQIPQFLIEAGLASKEIGSVAVTQPRRVAAVNLAKRVAEETMTRLGGKVGYTVRFDDTSSPQTIIKYLTDGMLLREILSDELLLRYKVVVLDEAHERTLRTDMLFGMIKKIQKVRLEKHKEDASIQPLKIVIMSATLDAEKFSEFFNNAKILYVSGRLYPVDTMFAVEPQADYLDACLVSIFQIHVNNPKGDILVFLPGQDAIESLTALVNEYSAQLRPQQQRLLACPLFAALPPSQQQKVFDPAPENTRKVILSTNIAETSITIPGIKYVIDCGLAKLRGFNPKIGVESLLLHPISKSSAWQRTGRAGREAAGVCYRLYTEGTFRELEDDTVPEIRRCNLAAAVLSLKATGIDNVLEFDYMDRPSRASLVRALEELYALGAIDDKGDLSDLGRQMAEFPLDPTYSKVLIQSKDYGCSLEVIAIISLLSVDSIFFTPSDKREQASEARKKFLHPDGDHLTLLNVLKSYWEVKGDIEWCKENFINSRNIKIALEVRDQLIRFCERIDMNPNSTCGSDTDNVLKCFLTGFFQNTALLQPDGSYKSVAGSQLVKIHPGSAMFGKRVEGILYNELVFTTKHYVRGVSAIQSAWLPLAAPKYFNNYQQQQPQQHQQRVFHPQVAYPLMSNIMPSERTQGVFSTYSARLKHSDDNALLLPESYVPKKTRFRGNESEDEFDQLMEESEEDEEDDVDQDFGQHATKKAAASTSDRNATANETIRNTLPGVAAPPPPPDWPRVIRQKNEMVYSPHDLNKISETEENLVPIRLDIDIDSIKLRDRFLWNLNEPYLAPDKFAIMLCQDLDLPIRKFLQPIAESIRAQINDFESYSQAQLPSEHTRVIINLDVQIGKVNYRDQFEWEMQNEKTNAPEVFSRQLASELGVGGEYVAIISHAIREQLLLHKKQYVDEFMMDGEIRTHLDSGFRSIEEAKQWVPHMDMLSNDELEKLLVAQERNIRRMRRETRFKRQTRGRQ
;
A
#
# COMPACT_ATOMS: atom_id res chain seq x y z
N MET A 1 45.43 21.59 -30.82
CA MET A 1 45.96 21.12 -29.52
C MET A 1 44.83 21.20 -28.50
N LYS A 2 44.37 20.08 -27.92
CA LYS A 2 43.40 20.10 -26.82
C LYS A 2 44.13 20.52 -25.53
N ARG A 3 43.61 21.50 -24.77
CA ARG A 3 44.01 21.68 -23.37
C ARG A 3 43.30 20.60 -22.56
N VAL A 4 44.05 19.58 -22.11
CA VAL A 4 43.56 18.68 -21.05
C VAL A 4 43.39 19.53 -19.78
N VAL A 5 42.24 19.44 -19.12
CA VAL A 5 42.07 20.03 -17.78
C VAL A 5 42.69 19.09 -16.77
N ASP A 6 44.01 19.11 -16.75
CA ASP A 6 44.81 18.24 -15.90
C ASP A 6 44.74 18.72 -14.45
N PHE A 7 44.25 17.86 -13.56
CA PHE A 7 44.26 18.06 -12.11
C PHE A 7 45.68 17.99 -11.50
N GLN A 8 46.71 17.66 -12.29
CA GLN A 8 48.03 17.34 -11.77
C GLN A 8 49.01 18.53 -11.72
N GLU A 9 49.08 19.43 -12.71
CA GLU A 9 50.38 20.12 -12.95
C GLU A 9 50.43 21.63 -13.30
N LYS A 10 49.38 22.47 -13.15
CA LYS A 10 49.49 23.93 -13.46
C LYS A 10 49.02 24.99 -12.46
N GLU A 11 48.68 24.62 -11.22
CA GLU A 11 48.37 25.60 -10.14
C GLU A 11 49.31 25.47 -8.92
N ALA A 12 50.49 24.85 -9.07
CA ALA A 12 51.44 24.60 -7.97
C ALA A 12 52.07 25.86 -7.32
N ALA A 13 51.79 27.06 -7.83
CA ALA A 13 52.42 28.32 -7.40
C ALA A 13 51.49 29.25 -6.59
N ASN A 14 50.18 29.02 -6.53
CA ASN A 14 49.24 29.82 -5.75
C ASN A 14 48.06 28.99 -5.23
N GLU A 15 47.61 29.30 -4.01
CA GLU A 15 46.38 28.81 -3.37
C GLU A 15 46.25 27.28 -3.15
N ALA A 16 47.11 26.75 -2.28
CA ALA A 16 46.82 25.54 -1.50
C ALA A 16 45.70 25.78 -0.45
N GLU A 17 44.48 26.06 -0.93
CA GLU A 17 43.25 26.31 -0.17
C GLU A 17 42.55 24.99 0.24
N TRP A 18 43.24 24.13 1.00
CA TRP A 18 42.63 22.95 1.63
C TRP A 18 42.45 23.16 3.14
N GLU A 19 41.19 23.29 3.57
CA GLU A 19 40.77 23.66 4.93
C GLU A 19 40.17 22.47 5.70
N PHE A 20 40.66 22.20 6.91
CA PHE A 20 40.10 21.18 7.80
C PHE A 20 39.18 21.79 8.88
N LYS A 21 37.90 21.38 8.91
CA LYS A 21 37.02 21.55 10.08
C LYS A 21 37.03 20.26 10.89
N ASP A 22 37.57 20.34 12.11
CA ASP A 22 37.70 19.19 13.01
C ASP A 22 36.35 18.79 13.62
N SER A 23 35.90 17.57 13.34
CA SER A 23 34.59 17.06 13.75
C SER A 23 34.47 16.75 15.25
N LYS A 24 35.56 16.83 16.02
CA LYS A 24 35.59 16.42 17.44
C LYS A 24 35.32 17.53 18.46
N THR A 25 34.93 18.74 18.03
CA THR A 25 34.80 19.90 18.94
C THR A 25 33.35 20.34 19.27
N GLU A 26 32.33 19.57 18.89
CA GLU A 26 30.93 19.98 19.08
C GLU A 26 30.35 19.68 20.50
N ASN A 27 31.14 19.08 21.40
CA ASN A 27 30.66 18.62 22.72
C ASN A 27 31.57 18.98 23.90
N LYS A 28 31.73 20.28 24.20
CA LYS A 28 32.11 20.75 25.55
C LYS A 28 31.24 21.92 26.01
N LYS A 29 30.53 21.71 27.13
CA LYS A 29 29.64 22.66 27.79
C LYS A 29 30.33 24.00 28.03
N ARG A 30 29.72 25.12 27.61
CA ARG A 30 29.99 26.44 28.21
C ARG A 30 29.01 26.64 29.36
N LYS A 31 29.52 26.69 30.59
CA LYS A 31 28.79 27.31 31.71
C LYS A 31 28.63 28.80 31.43
N HIS A 32 27.54 29.38 31.92
CA HIS A 32 27.38 30.82 31.99
C HIS A 32 28.29 31.37 33.10
N ASP A 33 29.12 32.37 32.78
CA ASP A 33 29.67 33.34 33.72
C ASP A 33 29.84 34.66 32.96
N SER A 34 29.44 35.76 33.57
CA SER A 34 29.27 37.05 32.87
C SER A 34 30.44 37.99 33.11
N ASN A 35 31.14 38.40 32.04
CA ASN A 35 31.70 39.75 31.97
C ASN A 35 32.11 40.18 30.55
N ASP A 36 32.23 41.49 30.37
CA ASP A 36 32.42 42.15 29.08
C ASP A 36 33.80 41.92 28.44
N LYS A 37 33.80 41.66 27.11
CA LYS A 37 34.72 42.29 26.12
C LYS A 37 34.45 41.81 24.69
N LYS A 38 34.38 42.77 23.76
CA LYS A 38 34.33 42.51 22.31
C LYS A 38 35.64 41.87 21.82
N GLY A 39 35.62 40.58 21.49
CA GLY A 39 36.76 39.84 20.95
C GLY A 39 36.39 39.04 19.70
N LYS A 40 37.12 39.23 18.59
CA LYS A 40 36.94 38.44 17.35
C LYS A 40 37.42 37.00 17.58
N PHE A 41 36.50 36.05 17.71
CA PHE A 41 36.81 34.62 17.72
C PHE A 41 37.15 34.12 16.31
N ASN A 42 38.37 34.39 15.84
CA ASN A 42 38.94 33.67 14.69
C ASN A 42 39.18 32.21 15.10
N ALA A 43 38.32 31.29 14.64
CA ALA A 43 38.64 29.87 14.66
C ALA A 43 39.88 29.64 13.77
N LYS A 44 40.98 29.16 14.35
CA LYS A 44 42.21 28.88 13.61
C LYS A 44 42.06 27.58 12.82
N THR A 45 41.56 27.66 11.59
CA THR A 45 41.63 26.56 10.62
C THR A 45 43.09 26.15 10.42
N LYS A 46 43.42 24.86 10.59
CA LYS A 46 44.72 24.33 10.18
C LYS A 46 44.65 23.98 8.69
N ARG A 47 45.51 24.63 7.88
CA ARG A 47 45.95 24.06 6.60
C ARG A 47 46.98 22.95 6.92
N LEU A 48 47.01 21.90 6.10
CA LEU A 48 48.03 20.84 6.22
C LEU A 48 49.36 21.30 5.59
N SER A 49 50.47 20.60 5.90
CA SER A 49 51.73 20.86 5.21
C SER A 49 51.67 20.32 3.77
N HIS A 50 52.58 20.79 2.93
CA HIS A 50 52.68 20.31 1.55
C HIS A 50 53.01 18.81 1.48
N ALA A 51 53.81 18.29 2.43
CA ALA A 51 54.11 16.87 2.52
C ALA A 51 52.88 16.04 2.87
N ASP A 52 52.11 16.42 3.90
CA ASP A 52 50.88 15.70 4.28
C ASP A 52 49.83 15.73 3.15
N PHE A 53 49.77 16.83 2.41
CA PHE A 53 48.88 16.98 1.25
C PHE A 53 49.26 16.02 0.11
N VAL A 54 50.55 15.91 -0.22
CA VAL A 54 51.04 14.98 -1.25
C VAL A 54 50.84 13.53 -0.81
N GLN A 55 51.23 13.16 0.41
CA GLN A 55 51.03 11.81 0.94
C GLN A 55 49.55 11.41 0.89
N LYS A 56 48.64 12.27 1.38
CA LYS A 56 47.21 11.96 1.36
C LYS A 56 46.65 11.88 -0.07
N LYS A 57 47.15 12.69 -1.01
CA LYS A 57 46.77 12.61 -2.43
C LYS A 57 47.17 11.24 -3.02
N GLU A 58 48.36 10.74 -2.68
CA GLU A 58 48.83 9.42 -3.11
C GLU A 58 48.04 8.27 -2.46
N GLU A 59 47.76 8.34 -1.16
CA GLU A 59 46.90 7.36 -0.45
C GLU A 59 45.50 7.27 -1.08
N MET A 60 44.87 8.42 -1.37
CA MET A 60 43.54 8.47 -2.01
C MET A 60 43.59 7.97 -3.46
N LEU A 61 44.65 8.25 -4.22
CA LEU A 61 44.85 7.71 -5.57
C LEU A 61 45.09 6.19 -5.56
N ALA A 62 45.81 5.65 -4.59
CA ALA A 62 46.00 4.22 -4.41
C ALA A 62 44.66 3.52 -4.10
N PHE A 63 43.84 4.09 -3.22
CA PHE A 63 42.49 3.61 -2.93
C PHE A 63 41.58 3.65 -4.16
N ARG A 64 41.55 4.78 -4.92
CA ARG A 64 40.74 4.90 -6.15
C ARG A 64 41.07 3.82 -7.19
N LYS A 65 42.33 3.37 -7.28
CA LYS A 65 42.79 2.29 -8.18
C LYS A 65 42.35 0.88 -7.75
N GLN A 66 41.92 0.68 -6.51
CA GLN A 66 41.45 -0.62 -6.00
C GLN A 66 39.94 -0.85 -6.24
N LEU A 67 39.19 0.20 -6.61
CA LEU A 67 37.74 0.10 -6.84
C LEU A 67 37.44 -0.69 -8.14
N PRO A 68 36.48 -1.64 -8.15
CA PRO A 68 36.15 -2.43 -9.33
C PRO A 68 35.89 -1.62 -10.61
N ILE A 69 35.30 -0.42 -10.50
CA ILE A 69 35.06 0.47 -11.63
C ILE A 69 36.33 0.90 -12.39
N HIS A 70 37.51 0.87 -11.74
CA HIS A 70 38.76 1.31 -12.35
C HIS A 70 39.27 0.34 -13.43
N THR A 71 38.93 -0.95 -13.38
CA THR A 71 39.31 -1.91 -14.43
C THR A 71 38.58 -1.63 -15.74
N GLY A 72 37.33 -1.14 -15.65
CA GLY A 72 36.51 -0.74 -16.80
C GLY A 72 36.72 0.70 -17.29
N ARG A 73 37.61 1.49 -16.64
CA ARG A 73 37.77 2.94 -16.88
C ARG A 73 37.88 3.30 -18.36
N ASP A 74 38.82 2.70 -19.06
CA ASP A 74 39.16 3.11 -20.43
C ASP A 74 38.11 2.61 -21.44
N ALA A 75 37.48 1.45 -21.17
CA ALA A 75 36.34 0.95 -21.93
C ALA A 75 35.09 1.83 -21.76
N ILE A 76 34.85 2.38 -20.56
CA ILE A 76 33.79 3.36 -20.30
C ILE A 76 34.06 4.65 -21.07
N ILE A 77 35.29 5.16 -21.05
CA ILE A 77 35.68 6.37 -21.79
C ILE A 77 35.50 6.18 -23.30
N GLN A 78 36.05 5.10 -23.89
CA GLN A 78 35.90 4.81 -25.32
C GLN A 78 34.42 4.68 -25.72
N CYS A 79 33.63 3.95 -24.94
CA CYS A 79 32.20 3.79 -25.19
C CYS A 79 31.46 5.13 -25.19
N LEU A 80 31.85 6.07 -24.32
CA LEU A 80 31.28 7.42 -24.24
C LEU A 80 31.81 8.39 -25.31
N GLU A 81 32.97 8.13 -25.92
CA GLU A 81 33.36 8.82 -27.15
C GLU A 81 32.50 8.34 -28.34
N GLU A 82 32.36 7.02 -28.50
CA GLU A 82 31.60 6.35 -29.57
C GLU A 82 30.08 6.60 -29.54
N ASN A 83 29.46 6.72 -28.35
CA ASN A 83 28.00 6.71 -28.17
C ASN A 83 27.53 7.95 -27.42
N ASP A 84 26.34 8.44 -27.72
CA ASP A 84 25.74 9.58 -27.02
C ASP A 84 25.00 9.19 -25.73
N THR A 85 24.58 7.93 -25.60
CA THR A 85 24.01 7.38 -24.36
C THR A 85 24.62 6.03 -24.04
N VAL A 86 25.07 5.85 -22.79
CA VAL A 86 25.70 4.61 -22.30
C VAL A 86 25.09 4.22 -20.96
N ILE A 87 24.79 2.94 -20.78
CA ILE A 87 24.29 2.38 -19.53
C ILE A 87 25.44 1.65 -18.84
N VAL A 88 25.76 2.03 -17.59
CA VAL A 88 26.81 1.39 -16.79
C VAL A 88 26.17 0.67 -15.61
N MET A 89 26.18 -0.65 -15.69
CA MET A 89 25.73 -1.54 -14.62
C MET A 89 26.90 -1.97 -13.73
N GLY A 90 26.67 -1.99 -12.42
CA GLY A 90 27.63 -2.49 -11.45
C GLY A 90 27.07 -2.36 -10.04
N GLU A 91 27.38 -3.31 -9.18
CA GLU A 91 26.81 -3.39 -7.84
C GLU A 91 27.16 -2.17 -6.97
N THR A 92 26.32 -1.88 -5.98
CA THR A 92 26.55 -0.74 -5.07
C THR A 92 27.87 -0.91 -4.31
N GLY A 93 28.73 0.12 -4.32
CA GLY A 93 30.09 0.07 -3.75
C GLY A 93 31.22 -0.17 -4.76
N SER A 94 30.92 -0.59 -5.99
CA SER A 94 31.91 -0.76 -7.08
C SER A 94 32.66 0.52 -7.49
N GLY A 95 32.13 1.70 -7.11
CA GLY A 95 32.75 3.02 -7.33
C GLY A 95 32.11 3.88 -8.43
N LYS A 96 31.07 3.40 -9.13
CA LYS A 96 30.37 4.11 -10.24
C LYS A 96 30.25 5.62 -10.01
N THR A 97 29.50 5.98 -8.97
CA THR A 97 29.09 7.35 -8.64
C THR A 97 30.25 8.28 -8.32
N THR A 98 31.30 7.81 -7.65
CA THR A 98 32.44 8.66 -7.30
C THR A 98 33.45 8.77 -8.45
N GLN A 99 33.69 7.68 -9.18
CA GLN A 99 34.79 7.65 -10.17
C GLN A 99 34.38 8.10 -11.57
N ILE A 100 33.19 7.74 -12.09
CA ILE A 100 32.81 8.08 -13.47
C ILE A 100 32.81 9.61 -13.71
N PRO A 101 32.28 10.46 -12.80
CA PRO A 101 32.37 11.91 -12.96
C PRO A 101 33.81 12.47 -12.94
N GLN A 102 34.75 11.77 -12.28
CA GLN A 102 36.18 12.12 -12.30
C GLN A 102 36.82 11.68 -13.63
N PHE A 103 36.55 10.44 -14.09
CA PHE A 103 37.03 9.90 -15.36
C PHE A 103 36.60 10.74 -16.57
N LEU A 104 35.38 11.27 -16.57
CA LEU A 104 34.87 12.19 -17.60
C LEU A 104 35.72 13.48 -17.75
N ILE A 105 36.24 14.02 -16.64
CA ILE A 105 37.06 15.24 -16.67
C ILE A 105 38.52 14.87 -16.96
N GLU A 106 39.04 13.77 -16.40
CA GLU A 106 40.38 13.24 -16.71
C GLU A 106 40.54 12.92 -18.22
N ALA A 107 39.49 12.45 -18.89
CA ALA A 107 39.45 12.23 -20.34
C ALA A 107 39.26 13.52 -21.17
N GLY A 108 38.95 14.65 -20.53
CA GLY A 108 38.62 15.91 -21.20
C GLY A 108 37.26 15.93 -21.91
N LEU A 109 36.33 15.03 -21.55
CA LEU A 109 34.97 14.99 -22.08
C LEU A 109 34.06 16.07 -21.45
N ALA A 110 34.41 16.58 -20.27
CA ALA A 110 33.76 17.69 -19.60
C ALA A 110 34.78 18.65 -18.98
N SER A 111 34.47 19.95 -18.99
CA SER A 111 35.32 20.99 -18.42
C SER A 111 34.55 22.29 -18.20
N LYS A 112 35.14 23.29 -17.54
CA LYS A 112 34.52 24.62 -17.44
C LYS A 112 34.33 25.31 -18.80
N GLU A 113 35.15 24.99 -19.80
CA GLU A 113 35.09 25.57 -21.15
C GLU A 113 34.16 24.79 -22.10
N ILE A 114 33.99 23.47 -21.88
CA ILE A 114 33.24 22.55 -22.76
C ILE A 114 31.79 22.32 -22.25
N GLY A 115 31.58 22.47 -20.94
CA GLY A 115 30.33 22.17 -20.24
C GLY A 115 30.57 21.23 -19.06
N SER A 116 29.82 21.46 -17.97
CA SER A 116 29.96 20.74 -16.70
C SER A 116 29.29 19.36 -16.71
N VAL A 117 29.57 18.55 -15.67
CA VAL A 117 28.91 17.26 -15.41
C VAL A 117 27.84 17.46 -14.34
N ALA A 118 26.59 17.19 -14.70
CA ALA A 118 25.51 16.99 -13.73
C ALA A 118 25.48 15.52 -13.30
N VAL A 119 25.41 15.24 -12.00
CA VAL A 119 25.27 13.89 -11.45
C VAL A 119 24.04 13.86 -10.57
N THR A 120 22.96 13.24 -11.05
CA THR A 120 21.71 13.21 -10.30
C THR A 120 21.68 12.11 -9.25
N GLN A 121 20.79 12.24 -8.28
CA GLN A 121 20.58 11.32 -7.17
C GLN A 121 19.11 11.39 -6.74
N PRO A 122 18.45 10.25 -6.46
CA PRO A 122 17.10 10.27 -5.90
C PRO A 122 17.05 10.87 -4.48
N ARG A 123 18.15 10.84 -3.71
CA ARG A 123 18.16 11.19 -2.28
C ARG A 123 19.12 12.34 -1.92
N ARG A 124 18.61 13.37 -1.21
CA ARG A 124 19.38 14.55 -0.75
C ARG A 124 20.67 14.18 -0.01
N VAL A 125 20.60 13.24 0.94
CA VAL A 125 21.75 12.85 1.77
C VAL A 125 22.86 12.20 0.93
N ALA A 126 22.51 11.44 -0.11
CA ALA A 126 23.47 10.87 -1.03
C ALA A 126 24.21 11.97 -1.81
N ALA A 127 23.48 12.89 -2.46
CA ALA A 127 24.08 14.00 -3.22
C ALA A 127 25.08 14.84 -2.40
N VAL A 128 24.72 15.20 -1.16
CA VAL A 128 25.60 15.99 -0.26
C VAL A 128 26.85 15.19 0.13
N ASN A 129 26.69 13.92 0.54
CA ASN A 129 27.82 13.09 0.97
C ASN A 129 28.75 12.71 -0.19
N LEU A 130 28.21 12.46 -1.38
CA LEU A 130 28.97 12.16 -2.60
C LEU A 130 29.75 13.38 -3.08
N ALA A 131 29.15 14.57 -3.11
CA ALA A 131 29.86 15.80 -3.42
C ALA A 131 31.00 16.08 -2.44
N LYS A 132 30.74 15.91 -1.14
CA LYS A 132 31.79 16.04 -0.11
C LYS A 132 32.90 15.00 -0.31
N ARG A 133 32.56 13.73 -0.53
CA ARG A 133 33.52 12.64 -0.73
C ARG A 133 34.37 12.84 -2.00
N VAL A 134 33.78 13.30 -3.10
CA VAL A 134 34.53 13.56 -4.34
C VAL A 134 35.33 14.87 -4.26
N ALA A 135 34.87 15.87 -3.50
CA ALA A 135 35.72 17.02 -3.14
C ALA A 135 36.95 16.57 -2.32
N GLU A 136 36.79 15.63 -1.39
CA GLU A 136 37.91 15.01 -0.65
C GLU A 136 38.84 14.15 -1.55
N GLU A 137 38.30 13.38 -2.51
CA GLU A 137 39.09 12.57 -3.47
C GLU A 137 39.84 13.40 -4.52
N THR A 138 39.27 14.53 -4.94
CA THR A 138 39.93 15.49 -5.84
C THR A 138 40.82 16.49 -5.10
N MET A 139 40.87 16.44 -3.76
CA MET A 139 41.57 17.38 -2.88
C MET A 139 41.16 18.85 -3.12
N THR A 140 39.86 19.09 -3.36
CA THR A 140 39.28 20.41 -3.62
C THR A 140 38.34 20.88 -2.50
N ARG A 141 38.14 22.19 -2.39
CA ARG A 141 37.14 22.80 -1.50
C ARG A 141 35.72 22.54 -2.06
N LEU A 142 34.84 22.00 -1.21
CA LEU A 142 33.42 21.81 -1.54
C LEU A 142 32.74 23.15 -1.85
N GLY A 143 31.98 23.20 -2.93
CA GLY A 143 31.44 24.43 -3.54
C GLY A 143 32.38 25.07 -4.56
N GLY A 144 33.65 24.64 -4.63
CA GLY A 144 34.62 25.00 -5.67
C GLY A 144 34.42 24.16 -6.94
N LYS A 145 35.48 23.46 -7.38
CA LYS A 145 35.47 22.58 -8.58
C LYS A 145 34.45 21.43 -8.46
N VAL A 146 34.11 21.00 -7.24
CA VAL A 146 33.04 20.03 -6.92
C VAL A 146 32.03 20.69 -5.98
N GLY A 147 30.74 20.52 -6.24
CA GLY A 147 29.65 21.11 -5.45
C GLY A 147 28.36 20.30 -5.53
N TYR A 148 27.33 20.75 -4.81
CA TYR A 148 25.99 20.15 -4.86
C TYR A 148 24.85 21.16 -4.83
N THR A 149 23.68 20.75 -5.33
CA THR A 149 22.42 21.51 -5.19
C THR A 149 21.26 20.56 -4.90
N VAL A 150 20.57 20.77 -3.78
CA VAL A 150 19.43 19.95 -3.34
C VAL A 150 18.29 20.88 -2.90
N ARG A 151 17.06 20.36 -2.72
CA ARG A 151 15.92 21.20 -2.33
C ARG A 151 16.24 21.96 -1.03
N PHE A 152 16.16 23.29 -1.13
CA PHE A 152 16.46 24.29 -0.09
C PHE A 152 17.95 24.49 0.30
N ASP A 153 18.92 23.94 -0.44
CA ASP A 153 20.34 23.94 -0.03
C ASP A 153 21.27 23.80 -1.25
N ASP A 154 21.98 24.89 -1.59
CA ASP A 154 22.88 24.97 -2.75
C ASP A 154 24.30 25.34 -2.30
N THR A 155 25.24 24.42 -2.49
CA THR A 155 26.68 24.60 -2.29
C THR A 155 27.39 24.35 -3.63
N SER A 156 27.10 25.20 -4.62
CA SER A 156 27.75 25.23 -5.93
C SER A 156 28.13 26.65 -6.35
N SER A 157 28.98 26.79 -7.37
CA SER A 157 29.51 28.08 -7.84
C SER A 157 29.72 28.11 -9.36
N PRO A 158 30.03 29.28 -9.96
CA PRO A 158 30.53 29.39 -11.34
C PRO A 158 31.89 28.70 -11.60
N GLN A 159 32.50 28.09 -10.58
CA GLN A 159 33.72 27.29 -10.66
C GLN A 159 33.42 25.78 -10.61
N THR A 160 32.18 25.36 -10.33
CA THR A 160 31.79 23.95 -10.18
C THR A 160 31.71 23.24 -11.54
N ILE A 161 32.49 22.17 -11.68
CA ILE A 161 32.58 21.31 -12.87
C ILE A 161 31.87 19.97 -12.64
N ILE A 162 31.99 19.37 -11.45
CA ILE A 162 31.14 18.24 -11.03
C ILE A 162 30.06 18.78 -10.09
N LYS A 163 28.80 18.69 -10.49
CA LYS A 163 27.65 19.11 -9.70
C LYS A 163 26.76 17.91 -9.35
N TYR A 164 26.72 17.53 -8.08
CA TYR A 164 25.75 16.54 -7.60
C TYR A 164 24.42 17.22 -7.28
N LEU A 165 23.31 16.70 -7.77
CA LEU A 165 22.01 17.32 -7.48
C LEU A 165 20.89 16.29 -7.34
N THR A 166 19.86 16.60 -6.57
CA THR A 166 18.67 15.75 -6.57
C THR A 166 17.92 15.87 -7.89
N ASP A 167 17.33 14.79 -8.40
CA ASP A 167 16.63 14.76 -9.70
C ASP A 167 15.64 15.94 -9.90
N GLY A 168 14.89 16.28 -8.84
CA GLY A 168 13.95 17.41 -8.83
C GLY A 168 14.60 18.80 -8.95
N MET A 169 15.88 18.96 -8.63
CA MET A 169 16.63 20.19 -8.89
C MET A 169 17.12 20.25 -10.34
N LEU A 170 17.43 19.12 -11.00
CA LEU A 170 17.73 19.14 -12.44
C LEU A 170 16.45 19.41 -13.26
N LEU A 171 15.32 18.77 -12.92
CA LEU A 171 14.01 19.13 -13.50
C LEU A 171 13.68 20.62 -13.34
N ARG A 172 14.04 21.21 -12.20
CA ARG A 172 13.85 22.65 -11.94
C ARG A 172 14.84 23.53 -12.70
N GLU A 173 16.04 23.06 -13.02
CA GLU A 173 16.96 23.78 -13.90
C GLU A 173 16.48 23.77 -15.36
N ILE A 174 15.77 22.74 -15.82
CA ILE A 174 15.16 22.71 -17.17
C ILE A 174 14.11 23.83 -17.35
N LEU A 175 13.43 24.27 -16.29
CA LEU A 175 12.51 25.43 -16.34
C LEU A 175 13.22 26.77 -16.60
N SER A 176 14.55 26.84 -16.49
CA SER A 176 15.35 28.05 -16.71
C SER A 176 16.40 27.91 -17.84
N ASP A 177 16.83 26.68 -18.12
CA ASP A 177 17.75 26.30 -19.19
C ASP A 177 17.17 25.05 -19.88
N GLU A 178 16.17 25.26 -20.75
CA GLU A 178 15.41 24.20 -21.45
C GLU A 178 16.31 23.18 -22.16
N LEU A 179 17.49 23.60 -22.59
CA LEU A 179 18.46 22.77 -23.30
C LEU A 179 19.61 22.28 -22.41
N LEU A 180 19.63 22.62 -21.11
CA LEU A 180 20.70 22.28 -20.17
C LEU A 180 22.11 22.63 -20.71
N LEU A 181 22.25 23.77 -21.39
CA LEU A 181 23.48 24.21 -22.06
C LEU A 181 24.68 24.31 -21.11
N ARG A 182 24.44 24.53 -19.82
CA ARG A 182 25.46 24.45 -18.75
C ARG A 182 26.20 23.10 -18.70
N TYR A 183 25.58 22.03 -19.17
CA TYR A 183 26.06 20.66 -19.03
C TYR A 183 26.46 20.04 -20.39
N LYS A 184 27.59 19.33 -20.40
CA LYS A 184 28.05 18.51 -21.54
C LYS A 184 27.68 17.03 -21.34
N VAL A 185 27.63 16.59 -20.09
CA VAL A 185 27.23 15.24 -19.70
C VAL A 185 26.24 15.32 -18.54
N VAL A 186 25.13 14.58 -18.63
CA VAL A 186 24.29 14.27 -17.47
C VAL A 186 24.46 12.80 -17.10
N VAL A 187 24.72 12.54 -15.83
CA VAL A 187 24.82 11.22 -15.23
C VAL A 187 23.58 11.00 -14.35
N LEU A 188 22.78 10.00 -14.69
CA LEU A 188 21.56 9.61 -13.98
C LEU A 188 21.88 8.36 -13.14
N ASP A 189 22.08 8.54 -11.84
CA ASP A 189 22.54 7.47 -10.94
C ASP A 189 21.43 6.90 -10.05
N GLU A 190 21.68 5.70 -9.52
CA GLU A 190 20.72 4.89 -8.78
C GLU A 190 19.38 4.78 -9.54
N ALA A 191 19.45 4.68 -10.88
CA ALA A 191 18.30 4.71 -11.81
C ALA A 191 17.23 3.64 -11.50
N HIS A 192 17.64 2.57 -10.83
CA HIS A 192 16.82 1.47 -10.32
C HIS A 192 15.88 1.86 -9.16
N GLU A 193 16.06 3.00 -8.49
CA GLU A 193 15.06 3.50 -7.53
C GLU A 193 13.76 3.97 -8.23
N ARG A 194 13.78 4.19 -9.56
CA ARG A 194 12.61 4.47 -10.44
C ARG A 194 11.60 5.44 -9.81
N THR A 195 12.10 6.57 -9.29
CA THR A 195 11.26 7.60 -8.67
C THR A 195 10.52 8.39 -9.74
N LEU A 196 9.39 9.01 -9.37
CA LEU A 196 8.58 9.84 -10.27
C LEU A 196 9.42 10.91 -10.97
N ARG A 197 10.38 11.51 -10.24
CA ARG A 197 11.26 12.57 -10.76
C ARG A 197 12.33 12.00 -11.69
N THR A 198 12.86 10.82 -11.41
CA THR A 198 13.83 10.13 -12.28
C THR A 198 13.16 9.73 -13.60
N ASP A 199 11.94 9.18 -13.54
CA ASP A 199 11.17 8.74 -14.71
C ASP A 199 10.74 9.90 -15.62
N MET A 200 10.31 11.03 -15.04
CA MET A 200 10.11 12.28 -15.81
C MET A 200 11.42 12.72 -16.48
N LEU A 201 12.52 12.70 -15.73
CA LEU A 201 13.82 13.21 -16.17
C LEU A 201 14.41 12.36 -17.33
N PHE A 202 14.13 11.05 -17.39
CA PHE A 202 14.52 10.22 -18.54
C PHE A 202 13.92 10.74 -19.86
N GLY A 203 12.59 10.91 -19.93
CA GLY A 203 11.92 11.43 -21.12
C GLY A 203 12.30 12.87 -21.45
N MET A 204 12.48 13.72 -20.42
CA MET A 204 12.94 15.10 -20.59
C MET A 204 14.33 15.17 -21.21
N ILE A 205 15.30 14.43 -20.68
CA ILE A 205 16.68 14.45 -21.20
C ILE A 205 16.75 13.79 -22.57
N LYS A 206 15.96 12.75 -22.86
CA LYS A 206 15.84 12.16 -24.20
C LYS A 206 15.33 13.18 -25.23
N LYS A 207 14.32 13.98 -24.89
CA LYS A 207 13.85 15.13 -25.70
C LYS A 207 14.97 16.17 -25.90
N ILE A 208 15.67 16.57 -24.83
CA ILE A 208 16.74 17.57 -24.87
C ILE A 208 17.95 17.11 -25.70
N GLN A 209 18.37 15.86 -25.56
CA GLN A 209 19.46 15.27 -26.34
C GLN A 209 19.15 15.32 -27.84
N LYS A 210 17.94 14.92 -28.25
CA LYS A 210 17.49 15.00 -29.64
C LYS A 210 17.51 16.45 -30.15
N VAL A 211 16.89 17.39 -29.43
CA VAL A 211 16.81 18.80 -29.84
C VAL A 211 18.20 19.45 -29.92
N ARG A 212 19.13 19.10 -29.03
CA ARG A 212 20.53 19.57 -29.12
C ARG A 212 21.28 18.95 -30.30
N LEU A 213 21.05 17.68 -30.61
CA LEU A 213 21.66 17.03 -31.78
C LEU A 213 21.12 17.58 -33.11
N GLU A 214 19.87 18.03 -33.12
CA GLU A 214 19.26 18.75 -34.25
C GLU A 214 19.87 20.16 -34.36
N LYS A 215 19.81 20.97 -33.29
CA LYS A 215 20.37 22.33 -33.26
C LYS A 215 21.90 22.38 -33.48
N HIS A 216 22.66 21.35 -33.10
CA HIS A 216 24.10 21.28 -33.36
C HIS A 216 24.46 21.28 -34.87
N LYS A 217 23.54 20.80 -35.73
CA LYS A 217 23.72 20.80 -37.19
C LYS A 217 23.51 22.20 -37.79
N GLU A 218 22.82 23.08 -37.07
CA GLU A 218 22.52 24.46 -37.46
C GLU A 218 23.54 25.43 -36.84
N ASP A 219 23.87 25.25 -35.56
CA ASP A 219 24.88 26.01 -34.82
C ASP A 219 25.84 25.08 -34.06
N ALA A 220 27.10 25.08 -34.48
CA ALA A 220 28.19 24.31 -33.87
C ALA A 220 28.50 24.76 -32.42
N SER A 221 28.04 25.93 -31.97
CA SER A 221 28.17 26.39 -30.59
C SER A 221 27.35 25.52 -29.62
N ILE A 222 26.16 25.06 -30.05
CA ILE A 222 25.29 24.20 -29.26
C ILE A 222 25.86 22.78 -29.28
N GLN A 223 26.58 22.42 -28.23
CA GLN A 223 27.23 21.11 -28.11
C GLN A 223 26.21 19.97 -27.87
N PRO A 224 26.35 18.80 -28.53
CA PRO A 224 25.54 17.61 -28.23
C PRO A 224 25.71 17.16 -26.78
N LEU A 225 24.62 16.69 -26.18
CA LEU A 225 24.56 16.23 -24.79
C LEU A 225 24.79 14.71 -24.74
N LYS A 226 25.74 14.28 -23.90
CA LYS A 226 25.92 12.85 -23.59
C LYS A 226 25.21 12.46 -22.30
N ILE A 227 24.69 11.24 -22.25
CA ILE A 227 23.95 10.69 -21.12
C ILE A 227 24.67 9.44 -20.59
N VAL A 228 24.87 9.37 -19.28
CA VAL A 228 25.29 8.15 -18.58
C VAL A 228 24.16 7.70 -17.67
N ILE A 229 23.73 6.45 -17.77
CA ILE A 229 22.71 5.87 -16.88
C ILE A 229 23.41 4.84 -16.01
N MET A 230 23.34 5.00 -14.69
CA MET A 230 24.04 4.12 -13.76
C MET A 230 23.04 3.33 -12.91
N SER A 231 23.13 2.00 -13.00
CA SER A 231 22.24 1.06 -12.30
C SER A 231 23.02 0.05 -11.44
N ALA A 232 22.33 -0.56 -10.48
CA ALA A 232 22.79 -1.69 -9.68
C ALA A 232 21.97 -2.97 -9.93
N THR A 233 20.90 -2.90 -10.74
CA THR A 233 19.94 -3.99 -11.00
C THR A 233 19.95 -4.35 -12.48
N LEU A 234 19.55 -5.59 -12.81
CA LEU A 234 19.72 -6.18 -14.15
C LEU A 234 18.86 -5.55 -15.27
N ASP A 235 17.95 -4.63 -14.95
CA ASP A 235 16.96 -4.05 -15.87
C ASP A 235 17.53 -3.09 -16.96
N ALA A 236 18.80 -3.25 -17.33
CA ALA A 236 19.42 -2.43 -18.37
C ALA A 236 18.83 -2.65 -19.77
N GLU A 237 18.10 -3.75 -20.00
CA GLU A 237 17.42 -3.97 -21.29
C GLU A 237 16.30 -2.95 -21.52
N LYS A 238 15.43 -2.70 -20.53
CA LYS A 238 14.41 -1.64 -20.63
C LYS A 238 15.03 -0.25 -20.73
N PHE A 239 16.12 0.02 -19.99
CA PHE A 239 16.87 1.28 -20.15
C PHE A 239 17.49 1.41 -21.55
N SER A 240 17.98 0.31 -22.13
CA SER A 240 18.60 0.30 -23.46
C SER A 240 17.55 0.57 -24.53
N GLU A 241 16.46 -0.19 -24.55
CA GLU A 241 15.32 0.00 -25.46
C GLU A 241 14.80 1.44 -25.39
N PHE A 242 14.51 1.94 -24.17
CA PHE A 242 14.01 3.30 -23.99
C PHE A 242 15.01 4.37 -24.47
N PHE A 243 16.32 4.16 -24.35
CA PHE A 243 17.34 5.07 -24.89
C PHE A 243 17.87 4.67 -26.28
N ASN A 244 17.00 4.11 -27.13
CA ASN A 244 17.25 3.79 -28.54
C ASN A 244 18.33 2.70 -28.75
N ASN A 245 18.25 1.62 -27.96
CA ASN A 245 19.23 0.52 -27.88
C ASN A 245 20.64 0.99 -27.42
N ALA A 246 20.68 1.83 -26.38
CA ALA A 246 21.91 2.34 -25.79
C ALA A 246 22.85 1.22 -25.29
N LYS A 247 24.16 1.36 -25.55
CA LYS A 247 25.18 0.35 -25.25
C LYS A 247 25.32 0.13 -23.74
N ILE A 248 25.15 -1.11 -23.30
CA ILE A 248 25.25 -1.53 -21.89
C ILE A 248 26.68 -2.01 -21.58
N LEU A 249 27.25 -1.52 -20.48
CA LEU A 249 28.53 -1.94 -19.93
C LEU A 249 28.32 -2.60 -18.56
N TYR A 250 28.85 -3.81 -18.38
CA TYR A 250 28.74 -4.60 -17.15
C TYR A 250 30.06 -4.55 -16.38
N VAL A 251 30.05 -3.97 -15.19
CA VAL A 251 31.21 -3.87 -14.28
C VAL A 251 31.14 -5.03 -13.29
N SER A 252 31.80 -6.14 -13.63
CA SER A 252 31.82 -7.36 -12.83
C SER A 252 32.69 -7.22 -11.58
N GLY A 253 32.09 -7.31 -10.39
CA GLY A 253 32.84 -7.51 -9.15
C GLY A 253 32.19 -6.93 -7.89
N ARG A 254 31.84 -7.80 -6.94
CA ARG A 254 31.80 -7.45 -5.51
C ARG A 254 33.23 -7.26 -5.01
N LEU A 255 33.39 -6.53 -3.90
CA LEU A 255 34.62 -6.66 -3.12
C LEU A 255 34.70 -8.05 -2.46
N TYR A 256 33.57 -8.60 -1.99
CA TYR A 256 33.53 -9.89 -1.29
C TYR A 256 32.26 -10.72 -1.60
N PRO A 257 32.33 -12.07 -1.53
CA PRO A 257 31.17 -12.96 -1.73
C PRO A 257 30.16 -12.89 -0.56
N VAL A 258 28.93 -13.33 -0.83
CA VAL A 258 27.86 -13.44 0.17
C VAL A 258 27.07 -14.72 -0.02
N ASP A 259 27.03 -15.56 1.01
CA ASP A 259 26.20 -16.76 1.03
C ASP A 259 24.74 -16.40 1.32
N THR A 260 23.78 -17.11 0.72
CA THR A 260 22.34 -16.86 0.91
C THR A 260 21.64 -18.10 1.44
N MET A 261 20.97 -17.96 2.57
CA MET A 261 20.18 -18.98 3.26
C MET A 261 18.70 -18.63 3.19
N PHE A 262 17.84 -19.61 3.04
CA PHE A 262 16.37 -19.46 3.02
C PHE A 262 15.74 -20.22 4.19
N ALA A 263 14.55 -19.81 4.61
CA ALA A 263 13.74 -20.58 5.54
C ALA A 263 13.24 -21.88 4.87
N VAL A 264 13.18 -22.97 5.63
CA VAL A 264 12.63 -24.25 5.12
C VAL A 264 11.12 -24.16 4.94
N GLU A 265 10.44 -23.46 5.85
CA GLU A 265 8.98 -23.30 5.89
C GLU A 265 8.60 -21.80 6.00
N PRO A 266 7.43 -21.37 5.50
CA PRO A 266 6.96 -19.99 5.63
C PRO A 266 6.81 -19.57 7.09
N GLN A 267 7.37 -18.40 7.45
CA GLN A 267 7.33 -17.89 8.82
C GLN A 267 6.09 -17.02 9.03
N ALA A 268 5.17 -17.45 9.89
CA ALA A 268 3.91 -16.74 10.16
C ALA A 268 4.11 -15.42 10.94
N ASP A 269 5.06 -15.39 11.89
CA ASP A 269 5.51 -14.17 12.56
C ASP A 269 6.96 -13.87 12.17
N TYR A 270 7.14 -12.83 11.37
CA TYR A 270 8.46 -12.38 10.92
C TYR A 270 9.24 -11.61 12.00
N LEU A 271 8.60 -11.12 13.07
CA LEU A 271 9.28 -10.46 14.19
C LEU A 271 9.96 -11.49 15.09
N ASP A 272 9.27 -12.58 15.43
CA ASP A 272 9.87 -13.68 16.19
C ASP A 272 10.96 -14.40 15.37
N ALA A 273 10.69 -14.71 14.09
CA ALA A 273 11.72 -15.27 13.20
C ALA A 273 12.95 -14.35 13.05
N CYS A 274 12.77 -13.02 13.04
CA CYS A 274 13.89 -12.07 13.14
C CYS A 274 14.61 -12.17 14.50
N LEU A 275 13.88 -12.18 15.62
CA LEU A 275 14.43 -12.24 16.98
C LEU A 275 15.29 -13.49 17.17
N VAL A 276 14.74 -14.67 16.86
CA VAL A 276 15.43 -15.96 16.92
C VAL A 276 16.69 -15.94 16.05
N SER A 277 16.60 -15.42 14.82
CA SER A 277 17.75 -15.32 13.91
C SER A 277 18.86 -14.40 14.44
N ILE A 278 18.52 -13.26 15.06
CA ILE A 278 19.50 -12.35 15.68
C ILE A 278 20.29 -13.09 16.77
N PHE A 279 19.61 -13.81 17.67
CA PHE A 279 20.28 -14.52 18.76
C PHE A 279 21.06 -15.75 18.30
N GLN A 280 20.57 -16.50 17.30
CA GLN A 280 21.33 -17.59 16.69
C GLN A 280 22.64 -17.10 16.07
N ILE A 281 22.60 -16.03 15.25
CA ILE A 281 23.79 -15.44 14.63
C ILE A 281 24.74 -14.86 15.68
N HIS A 282 24.21 -14.26 16.75
CA HIS A 282 25.03 -13.70 17.84
C HIS A 282 25.82 -14.77 18.60
N VAL A 283 25.21 -15.93 18.87
CA VAL A 283 25.84 -17.03 19.61
C VAL A 283 26.76 -17.88 18.74
N ASN A 284 26.33 -18.23 17.52
CA ASN A 284 26.99 -19.26 16.69
C ASN A 284 28.01 -18.70 15.69
N ASN A 285 27.85 -17.44 15.24
CA ASN A 285 28.67 -16.89 14.14
C ASN A 285 29.78 -15.97 14.66
N PRO A 286 30.96 -15.93 13.99
CA PRO A 286 32.09 -15.08 14.38
C PRO A 286 31.79 -13.58 14.22
N LYS A 287 32.70 -12.72 14.73
CA LYS A 287 32.55 -11.25 14.70
C LYS A 287 32.10 -10.70 13.34
N GLY A 288 31.19 -9.73 13.41
CA GLY A 288 30.54 -9.02 12.31
C GLY A 288 29.18 -8.51 12.77
N ASP A 289 28.79 -7.32 12.35
CA ASP A 289 27.53 -6.71 12.75
C ASP A 289 26.35 -7.22 11.91
N ILE A 290 25.14 -7.13 12.49
CA ILE A 290 23.90 -7.64 11.91
C ILE A 290 23.06 -6.47 11.40
N LEU A 291 22.56 -6.57 10.16
CA LEU A 291 21.56 -5.66 9.59
C LEU A 291 20.25 -6.43 9.35
N VAL A 292 19.15 -5.94 9.91
CA VAL A 292 17.82 -6.57 9.82
C VAL A 292 16.92 -5.63 9.03
N PHE A 293 16.30 -6.14 7.96
CA PHE A 293 15.30 -5.39 7.21
C PHE A 293 13.90 -5.67 7.76
N LEU A 294 13.16 -4.60 8.06
CA LEU A 294 11.81 -4.61 8.64
C LEU A 294 10.91 -3.59 7.92
N PRO A 295 9.58 -3.83 7.87
CA PRO A 295 8.69 -3.04 7.01
C PRO A 295 8.34 -1.63 7.53
N GLY A 296 8.59 -1.29 8.79
CA GLY A 296 8.25 0.04 9.32
C GLY A 296 8.65 0.28 10.79
N GLN A 297 8.36 1.49 11.27
CA GLN A 297 8.72 1.95 12.63
C GLN A 297 8.18 1.03 13.72
N ASP A 298 6.89 0.67 13.66
CA ASP A 298 6.21 -0.14 14.68
C ASP A 298 6.95 -1.47 14.93
N ALA A 299 7.29 -2.17 13.83
CA ALA A 299 8.06 -3.41 13.83
C ALA A 299 9.49 -3.22 14.38
N ILE A 300 10.16 -2.11 14.02
CA ILE A 300 11.51 -1.79 14.49
C ILE A 300 11.52 -1.50 15.99
N GLU A 301 10.56 -0.73 16.50
CA GLU A 301 10.48 -0.38 17.92
C GLU A 301 10.13 -1.60 18.79
N SER A 302 9.16 -2.42 18.37
CA SER A 302 8.84 -3.69 19.03
C SER A 302 10.05 -4.64 19.06
N LEU A 303 10.73 -4.86 17.94
CA LEU A 303 11.90 -5.75 17.93
C LEU A 303 13.10 -5.14 18.66
N THR A 304 13.24 -3.81 18.69
CA THR A 304 14.27 -3.14 19.51
C THR A 304 14.03 -3.40 21.01
N ALA A 305 12.78 -3.34 21.47
CA ALA A 305 12.43 -3.65 22.85
C ALA A 305 12.78 -5.12 23.21
N LEU A 306 12.31 -6.08 22.40
CA LEU A 306 12.55 -7.50 22.60
C LEU A 306 14.05 -7.84 22.58
N VAL A 307 14.82 -7.35 21.59
CA VAL A 307 16.27 -7.59 21.53
C VAL A 307 16.97 -7.04 22.76
N ASN A 308 16.59 -5.86 23.26
CA ASN A 308 17.16 -5.31 24.49
C ASN A 308 16.81 -6.16 25.72
N GLU A 309 15.55 -6.57 25.87
CA GLU A 309 15.08 -7.41 26.98
C GLU A 309 15.81 -8.77 27.04
N TYR A 310 15.83 -9.52 25.95
CA TYR A 310 16.56 -10.79 25.89
C TYR A 310 18.08 -10.60 26.00
N SER A 311 18.64 -9.47 25.53
CA SER A 311 20.08 -9.20 25.70
C SER A 311 20.50 -9.01 27.16
N ALA A 312 19.59 -8.54 28.03
CA ALA A 312 19.84 -8.41 29.47
C ALA A 312 19.91 -9.77 30.18
N GLN A 313 19.40 -10.84 29.57
CA GLN A 313 19.44 -12.21 30.08
C GLN A 313 20.71 -12.98 29.65
N LEU A 314 21.54 -12.41 28.77
CA LEU A 314 22.80 -13.01 28.35
C LEU A 314 23.81 -13.11 29.50
N ARG A 315 24.64 -14.17 29.49
CA ARG A 315 25.62 -14.41 30.57
C ARG A 315 26.70 -13.32 30.55
N PRO A 316 27.19 -12.82 31.71
CA PRO A 316 28.15 -11.70 31.78
C PRO A 316 29.47 -11.87 31.02
N GLN A 317 29.80 -13.09 30.60
CA GLN A 317 31.02 -13.47 29.86
C GLN A 317 30.83 -13.49 28.33
N GLN A 318 29.60 -13.36 27.83
CA GLN A 318 29.30 -13.38 26.39
C GLN A 318 29.53 -11.99 25.75
N GLN A 319 29.65 -11.96 24.41
CA GLN A 319 29.64 -10.70 23.65
C GLN A 319 28.30 -9.98 23.91
N ARG A 320 28.33 -8.66 24.12
CA ARG A 320 27.11 -7.85 24.31
C ARG A 320 26.42 -7.57 22.97
N LEU A 321 25.13 -7.29 23.01
CA LEU A 321 24.36 -6.76 21.88
C LEU A 321 24.13 -5.25 22.05
N LEU A 322 24.08 -4.54 20.93
CA LEU A 322 23.69 -3.12 20.85
C LEU A 322 22.65 -2.96 19.73
N ALA A 323 21.38 -2.84 20.10
CA ALA A 323 20.29 -2.57 19.15
C ALA A 323 20.32 -1.10 18.70
N CYS A 324 20.23 -0.88 17.39
CA CYS A 324 20.22 0.44 16.76
C CYS A 324 19.08 0.55 15.74
N PRO A 325 17.94 1.20 16.07
CA PRO A 325 16.86 1.40 15.11
C PRO A 325 17.28 2.39 13.99
N LEU A 326 16.74 2.21 12.78
CA LEU A 326 17.00 3.07 11.62
C LEU A 326 15.77 3.18 10.68
N PHE A 327 14.95 4.21 10.91
CA PHE A 327 13.77 4.58 10.11
C PHE A 327 13.71 6.10 9.88
N ALA A 328 12.90 6.54 8.91
CA ALA A 328 12.92 7.92 8.39
C ALA A 328 12.68 8.99 9.46
N ALA A 329 11.67 8.79 10.31
CA ALA A 329 11.28 9.73 11.38
C ALA A 329 12.26 9.78 12.57
N LEU A 330 13.27 8.90 12.61
CA LEU A 330 14.24 8.86 13.71
C LEU A 330 15.11 10.13 13.72
N PRO A 331 15.34 10.80 14.87
CA PRO A 331 16.16 12.00 14.94
C PRO A 331 17.58 11.77 14.34
N PRO A 332 18.14 12.67 13.52
CA PRO A 332 19.42 12.42 12.85
C PRO A 332 20.63 12.17 13.77
N SER A 333 20.62 12.69 15.01
CA SER A 333 21.63 12.36 16.04
C SER A 333 21.51 10.93 16.59
N GLN A 334 20.37 10.28 16.39
CA GLN A 334 20.17 8.84 16.64
C GLN A 334 20.48 8.03 15.39
N GLN A 335 20.06 8.50 14.19
CA GLN A 335 20.46 7.87 12.92
C GLN A 335 21.99 7.79 12.80
N GLN A 336 22.72 8.81 13.24
CA GLN A 336 24.19 8.83 13.16
C GLN A 336 24.87 7.71 13.96
N LYS A 337 24.23 7.18 15.02
CA LYS A 337 24.76 6.09 15.85
C LYS A 337 24.99 4.79 15.10
N VAL A 338 24.31 4.58 13.95
CA VAL A 338 24.53 3.35 13.16
C VAL A 338 25.93 3.32 12.53
N PHE A 339 26.53 4.49 12.26
CA PHE A 339 27.87 4.62 11.69
C PHE A 339 28.98 4.59 12.74
N ASP A 340 28.65 4.84 14.01
CA ASP A 340 29.63 4.76 15.09
C ASP A 340 30.15 3.31 15.26
N PRO A 341 31.44 3.12 15.59
CA PRO A 341 32.00 1.80 15.84
C PRO A 341 31.38 1.19 17.11
N ALA A 342 31.12 -0.11 17.09
CA ALA A 342 30.64 -0.83 18.27
C ALA A 342 31.69 -0.77 19.41
N PRO A 343 31.26 -0.67 20.69
CA PRO A 343 32.17 -0.80 21.82
C PRO A 343 32.88 -2.16 21.85
N GLU A 344 34.01 -2.25 22.55
CA GLU A 344 34.73 -3.52 22.69
C GLU A 344 33.83 -4.63 23.28
N ASN A 345 34.06 -5.86 22.79
CA ASN A 345 33.25 -7.04 23.07
C ASN A 345 31.72 -6.85 22.91
N THR A 346 31.30 -5.98 21.99
CA THR A 346 29.88 -5.76 21.62
C THR A 346 29.67 -6.12 20.15
N ARG A 347 28.44 -6.48 19.76
CA ARG A 347 27.97 -6.66 18.37
C ARG A 347 26.81 -5.70 18.14
N LYS A 348 26.82 -4.96 17.04
CA LYS A 348 25.76 -4.02 16.68
C LYS A 348 24.69 -4.75 15.87
N VAL A 349 23.43 -4.50 16.18
CA VAL A 349 22.25 -5.02 15.46
C VAL A 349 21.44 -3.82 14.99
N ILE A 350 21.47 -3.56 13.69
CA ILE A 350 20.77 -2.44 13.09
C ILE A 350 19.42 -2.92 12.57
N LEU A 351 18.35 -2.35 13.12
CA LEU A 351 16.96 -2.70 12.84
C LEU A 351 16.40 -1.63 11.90
N SER A 352 16.34 -1.91 10.60
CA SER A 352 16.18 -0.88 9.56
C SER A 352 15.04 -1.12 8.58
N THR A 353 14.54 -0.02 8.03
CA THR A 353 13.71 0.00 6.82
C THR A 353 14.59 -0.10 5.55
N ASN A 354 13.97 -0.02 4.37
CA ASN A 354 14.66 0.08 3.07
C ASN A 354 15.61 1.31 2.93
N ILE A 355 15.71 2.18 3.95
CA ILE A 355 16.75 3.21 4.06
C ILE A 355 18.16 2.63 3.91
N ALA A 356 18.41 1.44 4.46
CA ALA A 356 19.71 0.76 4.35
C ALA A 356 19.92 0.02 3.01
N GLU A 357 18.89 -0.07 2.14
CA GLU A 357 18.84 -0.98 0.99
C GLU A 357 19.65 -0.51 -0.23
N THR A 358 19.72 0.81 -0.47
CA THR A 358 20.43 1.44 -1.60
C THR A 358 21.52 2.40 -1.11
N SER A 359 21.13 3.59 -0.67
CA SER A 359 21.99 4.78 -0.63
C SER A 359 22.71 5.05 0.70
N ILE A 360 22.72 4.11 1.65
CA ILE A 360 23.51 4.19 2.89
C ILE A 360 24.47 3.00 3.03
N THR A 361 25.77 3.30 3.24
CA THR A 361 26.80 2.34 3.63
C THR A 361 26.99 2.38 5.15
N ILE A 362 26.74 1.27 5.82
CA ILE A 362 27.06 1.11 7.24
C ILE A 362 28.30 0.18 7.34
N PRO A 363 29.38 0.59 8.03
CA PRO A 363 30.55 -0.25 8.21
C PRO A 363 30.31 -1.37 9.22
N GLY A 364 31.06 -2.47 9.10
CA GLY A 364 31.03 -3.63 9.98
C GLY A 364 29.97 -4.69 9.67
N ILE A 365 29.02 -4.42 8.75
CA ILE A 365 27.95 -5.35 8.40
C ILE A 365 28.51 -6.61 7.73
N LYS A 366 28.19 -7.77 8.30
CA LYS A 366 28.56 -9.09 7.78
C LYS A 366 27.37 -10.05 7.69
N TYR A 367 26.34 -9.82 8.50
CA TYR A 367 25.13 -10.65 8.52
C TYR A 367 23.93 -9.80 8.16
N VAL A 368 23.12 -10.27 7.21
CA VAL A 368 21.84 -9.64 6.85
C VAL A 368 20.70 -10.60 7.20
N ILE A 369 19.67 -10.11 7.86
CA ILE A 369 18.38 -10.78 8.01
C ILE A 369 17.35 -10.02 7.17
N ASP A 370 16.62 -10.73 6.32
CA ASP A 370 15.60 -10.15 5.43
C ASP A 370 14.25 -10.84 5.64
N CYS A 371 13.26 -10.08 6.11
CA CYS A 371 11.87 -10.55 6.25
C CYS A 371 11.11 -10.64 4.92
N GLY A 372 11.66 -10.16 3.80
CA GLY A 372 10.99 -10.20 2.50
C GLY A 372 9.89 -9.15 2.30
N LEU A 373 9.73 -8.22 3.26
CA LEU A 373 8.65 -7.21 3.26
C LEU A 373 9.17 -5.77 3.17
N ALA A 374 8.31 -4.87 2.71
CA ALA A 374 8.45 -3.42 2.79
C ALA A 374 7.07 -2.73 2.89
N LYS A 375 6.99 -1.53 3.48
CA LYS A 375 5.84 -0.63 3.30
C LYS A 375 6.06 0.26 2.08
N LEU A 376 5.15 0.23 1.11
CA LEU A 376 5.20 1.02 -0.13
C LEU A 376 4.01 1.99 -0.22
N ARG A 377 4.22 3.16 -0.82
CA ARG A 377 3.13 4.10 -1.12
C ARG A 377 2.34 3.62 -2.33
N GLY A 378 1.02 3.61 -2.23
CA GLY A 378 0.09 3.31 -3.31
C GLY A 378 -1.07 4.31 -3.34
N PHE A 379 -1.22 5.00 -4.47
CA PHE A 379 -2.29 5.95 -4.77
C PHE A 379 -3.44 5.27 -5.53
N ASN A 380 -4.68 5.43 -5.06
CA ASN A 380 -5.87 4.98 -5.78
C ASN A 380 -6.49 6.16 -6.55
N PRO A 381 -6.39 6.21 -7.90
CA PRO A 381 -6.84 7.36 -8.69
C PRO A 381 -8.37 7.53 -8.74
N LYS A 382 -9.16 6.48 -8.46
CA LYS A 382 -10.63 6.60 -8.34
C LYS A 382 -11.05 7.33 -7.06
N ILE A 383 -10.22 7.23 -6.01
CA ILE A 383 -10.53 7.70 -4.65
C ILE A 383 -9.74 8.98 -4.30
N GLY A 384 -8.60 9.22 -4.95
CA GLY A 384 -7.71 10.34 -4.64
C GLY A 384 -6.89 10.16 -3.35
N VAL A 385 -6.77 8.93 -2.84
CA VAL A 385 -6.09 8.64 -1.55
C VAL A 385 -4.74 7.97 -1.77
N GLU A 386 -3.72 8.48 -1.09
CA GLU A 386 -2.47 7.76 -0.85
C GLU A 386 -2.60 6.84 0.37
N SER A 387 -2.13 5.61 0.21
CA SER A 387 -2.09 4.58 1.25
C SER A 387 -0.67 4.05 1.40
N LEU A 388 -0.29 3.63 2.61
CA LEU A 388 1.02 3.04 2.89
C LEU A 388 0.81 1.55 3.20
N LEU A 389 0.86 0.73 2.16
CA LEU A 389 0.51 -0.69 2.21
C LEU A 389 1.75 -1.56 2.45
N LEU A 390 1.57 -2.68 3.15
CA LEU A 390 2.59 -3.71 3.28
C LEU A 390 2.63 -4.54 1.99
N HIS A 391 3.82 -4.78 1.46
CA HIS A 391 4.02 -5.52 0.22
C HIS A 391 5.24 -6.46 0.33
N PRO A 392 5.23 -7.63 -0.32
CA PRO A 392 6.46 -8.38 -0.61
C PRO A 392 7.46 -7.52 -1.39
N ILE A 393 8.75 -7.76 -1.19
CA ILE A 393 9.81 -7.12 -1.98
C ILE A 393 9.98 -7.79 -3.34
N SER A 394 10.64 -7.09 -4.26
CA SER A 394 11.10 -7.69 -5.53
C SER A 394 12.38 -8.51 -5.35
N LYS A 395 12.67 -9.42 -6.27
CA LYS A 395 13.96 -10.16 -6.29
C LYS A 395 15.15 -9.20 -6.36
N SER A 396 15.02 -8.13 -7.13
CA SER A 396 15.96 -7.02 -7.26
C SER A 396 16.24 -6.33 -5.91
N SER A 397 15.20 -6.02 -5.13
CA SER A 397 15.32 -5.52 -3.75
C SER A 397 16.01 -6.54 -2.82
N ALA A 398 15.60 -7.82 -2.88
CA ALA A 398 16.20 -8.89 -2.09
C ALA A 398 17.71 -9.05 -2.38
N TRP A 399 18.14 -8.90 -3.64
CA TRP A 399 19.56 -8.91 -4.01
C TRP A 399 20.33 -7.69 -3.47
N GLN A 400 19.72 -6.49 -3.48
CA GLN A 400 20.33 -5.29 -2.89
C GLN A 400 20.50 -5.40 -1.37
N ARG A 401 19.53 -6.04 -0.68
CA ARG A 401 19.60 -6.40 0.75
C ARG A 401 20.74 -7.39 1.01
N THR A 402 20.79 -8.50 0.27
CA THR A 402 21.90 -9.48 0.31
C THR A 402 23.25 -8.81 0.09
N GLY A 403 23.35 -7.89 -0.87
CA GLY A 403 24.56 -7.12 -1.18
C GLY A 403 25.12 -6.25 -0.05
N ARG A 404 24.36 -5.99 1.03
CA ARG A 404 24.86 -5.24 2.20
C ARG A 404 25.90 -6.02 3.01
N ALA A 405 25.85 -7.36 2.98
CA ALA A 405 26.77 -8.22 3.72
C ALA A 405 28.17 -8.36 3.09
N GLY A 406 28.33 -8.04 1.80
CA GLY A 406 29.55 -8.31 1.01
C GLY A 406 30.45 -7.12 0.74
N ARG A 407 30.35 -6.07 1.56
CA ARG A 407 30.97 -4.75 1.29
C ARG A 407 32.38 -4.58 1.86
N GLU A 408 32.63 -5.12 3.05
CA GLU A 408 33.92 -5.00 3.75
C GLU A 408 34.58 -6.35 4.08
N ALA A 409 33.81 -7.44 4.02
CA ALA A 409 34.27 -8.81 4.19
C ALA A 409 33.27 -9.78 3.52
N ALA A 410 33.62 -11.06 3.45
CA ALA A 410 32.66 -12.10 3.08
C ALA A 410 31.57 -12.25 4.17
N GLY A 411 30.31 -12.34 3.76
CA GLY A 411 29.15 -12.29 4.66
C GLY A 411 28.05 -13.31 4.34
N VAL A 412 26.96 -13.28 5.11
CA VAL A 412 25.82 -14.20 4.96
C VAL A 412 24.50 -13.44 5.02
N CYS A 413 23.56 -13.78 4.15
CA CYS A 413 22.19 -13.27 4.13
C CYS A 413 21.20 -14.39 4.47
N TYR A 414 20.40 -14.19 5.51
CA TYR A 414 19.34 -15.07 5.98
C TYR A 414 17.98 -14.50 5.57
N ARG A 415 17.28 -15.19 4.68
CA ARG A 415 15.94 -14.83 4.20
C ARG A 415 14.89 -15.62 4.96
N LEU A 416 13.96 -14.93 5.62
CA LEU A 416 12.93 -15.55 6.47
C LEU A 416 11.72 -16.10 5.68
N TYR A 417 11.93 -16.36 4.40
CA TYR A 417 10.98 -16.87 3.43
C TYR A 417 11.63 -18.00 2.63
N THR A 418 10.82 -18.87 2.05
CA THR A 418 11.32 -20.07 1.35
C THR A 418 11.93 -19.72 0.01
N GLU A 419 12.74 -20.63 -0.55
CA GLU A 419 13.26 -20.47 -1.90
C GLU A 419 12.14 -20.50 -2.96
N GLY A 420 11.05 -21.22 -2.70
CA GLY A 420 9.84 -21.20 -3.54
C GLY A 420 9.24 -19.80 -3.58
N THR A 421 8.96 -19.23 -2.40
CA THR A 421 8.46 -17.86 -2.24
C THR A 421 9.37 -16.83 -2.93
N PHE A 422 10.70 -17.00 -2.84
CA PHE A 422 11.65 -16.12 -3.52
C PHE A 422 11.54 -16.17 -5.06
N ARG A 423 11.24 -17.33 -5.64
CA ARG A 423 11.04 -17.48 -7.10
C ARG A 423 9.74 -16.82 -7.56
N GLU A 424 8.72 -16.79 -6.69
CA GLU A 424 7.40 -16.17 -6.93
C GLU A 424 7.38 -14.63 -6.83
N LEU A 425 8.36 -14.01 -6.15
CA LEU A 425 8.46 -12.54 -6.07
C LEU A 425 8.59 -11.89 -7.46
N GLU A 426 8.03 -10.69 -7.64
CA GLU A 426 8.28 -9.88 -8.86
C GLU A 426 9.78 -9.60 -9.02
N ASP A 427 10.30 -9.58 -10.25
CA ASP A 427 11.74 -9.42 -10.47
C ASP A 427 12.24 -8.02 -10.05
N ASP A 428 11.52 -6.95 -10.42
CA ASP A 428 11.79 -5.56 -10.03
C ASP A 428 10.55 -4.91 -9.39
N THR A 429 10.78 -3.84 -8.62
CA THR A 429 9.70 -3.12 -7.92
C THR A 429 8.95 -2.19 -8.87
N VAL A 430 7.61 -2.23 -8.87
CA VAL A 430 6.75 -1.32 -9.66
C VAL A 430 7.17 0.15 -9.51
N PRO A 431 7.43 0.90 -10.60
CA PRO A 431 7.99 2.24 -10.55
C PRO A 431 7.03 3.26 -9.93
N GLU A 432 7.57 4.32 -9.31
CA GLU A 432 6.77 5.27 -8.52
C GLU A 432 5.68 5.97 -9.35
N ILE A 433 5.97 6.27 -10.62
CA ILE A 433 5.04 6.92 -11.55
C ILE A 433 3.71 6.18 -11.77
N ARG A 434 3.65 4.86 -11.50
CA ARG A 434 2.39 4.08 -11.58
C ARG A 434 1.57 4.08 -10.29
N ARG A 435 2.10 4.60 -9.17
CA ARG A 435 1.55 4.41 -7.82
C ARG A 435 1.47 5.68 -6.94
N CYS A 436 1.62 6.88 -7.51
CA CYS A 436 1.52 8.17 -6.80
C CYS A 436 0.51 9.13 -7.47
N ASN A 437 0.16 10.25 -6.81
CA ASN A 437 -0.52 11.35 -7.51
C ASN A 437 0.45 12.03 -8.48
N LEU A 438 -0.05 12.35 -9.69
CA LEU A 438 0.73 12.92 -10.79
C LEU A 438 0.54 14.43 -10.95
N ALA A 439 -0.35 15.09 -10.20
CA ALA A 439 -0.65 16.53 -10.38
C ALA A 439 0.59 17.44 -10.42
N ALA A 440 1.52 17.28 -9.46
CA ALA A 440 2.78 18.02 -9.44
C ALA A 440 3.71 17.71 -10.64
N ALA A 441 3.70 16.47 -11.12
CA ALA A 441 4.47 16.05 -12.29
C ALA A 441 3.89 16.60 -13.60
N VAL A 442 2.57 16.51 -13.77
CA VAL A 442 1.84 17.03 -14.94
C VAL A 442 2.01 18.55 -15.04
N LEU A 443 1.92 19.28 -13.92
CA LEU A 443 2.20 20.72 -13.85
C LEU A 443 3.62 21.04 -14.31
N SER A 444 4.61 20.27 -13.83
CA SER A 444 6.02 20.45 -14.20
C SER A 444 6.25 20.18 -15.70
N LEU A 445 5.68 19.11 -16.25
CA LEU A 445 5.80 18.78 -17.69
C LEU A 445 5.19 19.89 -18.55
N LYS A 446 3.98 20.36 -18.22
CA LYS A 446 3.31 21.50 -18.88
C LYS A 446 4.16 22.77 -18.82
N ALA A 447 4.76 23.08 -17.67
CA ALA A 447 5.62 24.25 -17.51
C ALA A 447 6.93 24.16 -18.32
N THR A 448 7.42 22.96 -18.63
CA THR A 448 8.56 22.71 -19.53
C THR A 448 8.19 22.56 -21.03
N GLY A 449 7.04 23.08 -21.46
CA GLY A 449 6.62 23.03 -22.86
C GLY A 449 6.32 21.60 -23.35
N ILE A 450 5.46 20.87 -22.62
CA ILE A 450 4.87 19.60 -23.06
C ILE A 450 3.36 19.74 -23.05
N ASP A 451 2.80 19.94 -24.23
CA ASP A 451 1.37 20.20 -24.40
C ASP A 451 0.57 18.89 -24.31
N ASN A 452 1.02 17.84 -25.01
CA ASN A 452 0.41 16.52 -24.92
C ASN A 452 1.13 15.61 -23.92
N VAL A 453 0.68 15.68 -22.66
CA VAL A 453 1.18 14.83 -21.57
C VAL A 453 0.78 13.35 -21.75
N LEU A 454 -0.25 13.03 -22.53
CA LEU A 454 -0.67 11.64 -22.80
C LEU A 454 0.26 10.91 -23.78
N GLU A 455 0.96 11.66 -24.64
CA GLU A 455 1.90 11.16 -25.65
C GLU A 455 3.37 11.31 -25.24
N PHE A 456 3.64 11.89 -24.07
CA PHE A 456 5.00 12.01 -23.54
C PHE A 456 5.70 10.64 -23.43
N ASP A 457 7.00 10.66 -23.68
CA ASP A 457 7.83 9.46 -23.77
C ASP A 457 8.24 8.98 -22.36
N TYR A 458 7.28 8.40 -21.64
CA TYR A 458 7.52 7.72 -20.36
C TYR A 458 8.15 6.35 -20.57
N MET A 459 9.19 6.04 -19.80
CA MET A 459 9.77 4.69 -19.73
C MET A 459 8.73 3.65 -19.27
N ASP A 460 8.01 3.93 -18.18
CA ASP A 460 6.81 3.20 -17.79
C ASP A 460 5.61 4.14 -17.78
N ARG A 461 4.74 4.01 -18.80
CA ARG A 461 3.54 4.85 -18.91
C ARG A 461 2.62 4.66 -17.68
N PRO A 462 2.17 5.75 -17.02
CA PRO A 462 1.16 5.69 -15.96
C PRO A 462 -0.24 5.36 -16.53
N SER A 463 -1.20 5.06 -15.64
CA SER A 463 -2.57 4.80 -16.09
C SER A 463 -3.22 6.06 -16.66
N ARG A 464 -4.05 5.92 -17.71
CA ARG A 464 -4.82 7.03 -18.28
C ARG A 464 -5.72 7.70 -17.23
N ALA A 465 -6.30 6.92 -16.32
CA ALA A 465 -7.11 7.45 -15.22
C ALA A 465 -6.29 8.33 -14.27
N SER A 466 -5.03 7.96 -13.96
CA SER A 466 -4.12 8.77 -13.13
C SER A 466 -3.75 10.09 -13.81
N LEU A 467 -3.52 10.10 -15.12
CA LEU A 467 -3.20 11.32 -15.88
C LEU A 467 -4.42 12.23 -16.03
N VAL A 468 -5.61 11.68 -16.34
CA VAL A 468 -6.86 12.45 -16.41
C VAL A 468 -7.18 13.06 -15.05
N ARG A 469 -7.07 12.30 -13.96
CA ARG A 469 -7.32 12.79 -12.60
C ARG A 469 -6.36 13.92 -12.20
N ALA A 470 -5.10 13.83 -12.59
CA ALA A 470 -4.12 14.90 -12.37
C ALA A 470 -4.43 16.17 -13.18
N LEU A 471 -4.97 16.04 -14.40
CA LEU A 471 -5.44 17.18 -15.21
C LEU A 471 -6.72 17.81 -14.62
N GLU A 472 -7.68 17.00 -14.15
CA GLU A 472 -8.86 17.47 -13.41
C GLU A 472 -8.49 18.29 -12.16
N GLU A 473 -7.50 17.81 -11.38
CA GLU A 473 -7.01 18.50 -10.19
C GLU A 473 -6.40 19.86 -10.53
N LEU A 474 -5.53 19.92 -11.55
CA LEU A 474 -4.92 21.17 -12.02
C LEU A 474 -5.93 22.13 -12.64
N TYR A 475 -6.94 21.62 -13.35
CA TYR A 475 -8.03 22.43 -13.90
C TYR A 475 -8.89 23.04 -12.79
N ALA A 476 -9.26 22.24 -11.78
CA ALA A 476 -10.03 22.71 -10.64
C ALA A 476 -9.26 23.75 -9.79
N LEU A 477 -7.93 23.62 -9.68
CA LEU A 477 -7.06 24.63 -9.06
C LEU A 477 -6.87 25.91 -9.89
N GLY A 478 -7.28 25.90 -11.17
CA GLY A 478 -7.08 27.00 -12.13
C GLY A 478 -5.68 27.08 -12.74
N ALA A 479 -4.85 26.05 -12.58
CA ALA A 479 -3.49 25.99 -13.11
C ALA A 479 -3.48 25.75 -14.64
N ILE A 480 -4.48 25.06 -15.18
CA ILE A 480 -4.69 24.92 -16.62
C ILE A 480 -6.05 25.50 -17.03
N ASP A 481 -6.15 25.95 -18.29
CA ASP A 481 -7.37 26.53 -18.87
C ASP A 481 -8.33 25.47 -19.45
N ASP A 482 -9.42 25.92 -20.07
CA ASP A 482 -10.45 25.06 -20.64
C ASP A 482 -9.99 24.31 -21.93
N LYS A 483 -8.80 24.60 -22.46
CA LYS A 483 -8.11 23.84 -23.53
C LYS A 483 -7.08 22.85 -22.98
N GLY A 484 -6.73 22.99 -21.69
CA GLY A 484 -5.65 22.27 -21.04
C GLY A 484 -4.28 22.96 -21.15
N ASP A 485 -4.22 24.23 -21.59
CA ASP A 485 -2.99 25.03 -21.67
C ASP A 485 -2.64 25.64 -20.31
N LEU A 486 -1.35 25.93 -20.07
CA LEU A 486 -0.88 26.41 -18.76
C LEU A 486 -1.18 27.91 -18.57
N SER A 487 -2.06 28.21 -17.61
CA SER A 487 -2.49 29.57 -17.26
C SER A 487 -1.36 30.37 -16.59
N ASP A 488 -1.50 31.69 -16.49
CA ASP A 488 -0.52 32.54 -15.77
C ASP A 488 -0.39 32.14 -14.29
N LEU A 489 -1.52 31.75 -13.67
CA LEU A 489 -1.55 31.14 -12.33
C LEU A 489 -0.78 29.81 -12.31
N GLY A 490 -0.96 28.95 -13.31
CA GLY A 490 -0.20 27.70 -13.45
C GLY A 490 1.30 27.91 -13.61
N ARG A 491 1.73 28.94 -14.35
CA ARG A 491 3.14 29.34 -14.51
C ARG A 491 3.73 29.77 -13.16
N GLN A 492 3.05 30.65 -12.43
CA GLN A 492 3.45 31.05 -11.07
C GLN A 492 3.49 29.85 -10.12
N MET A 493 2.51 28.93 -10.19
CA MET A 493 2.46 27.73 -9.37
C MET A 493 3.65 26.78 -9.63
N ALA A 494 4.12 26.69 -10.88
CA ALA A 494 5.28 25.89 -11.27
C ALA A 494 6.63 26.52 -10.87
N GLU A 495 6.69 27.84 -10.69
CA GLU A 495 7.88 28.49 -10.09
C GLU A 495 8.09 28.07 -8.63
N PHE A 496 7.05 27.78 -7.85
CA PHE A 496 7.22 27.35 -6.47
C PHE A 496 7.70 25.88 -6.35
N PRO A 497 8.70 25.58 -5.50
CA PRO A 497 9.13 24.21 -5.23
C PRO A 497 8.18 23.54 -4.21
N LEU A 498 6.88 23.51 -4.52
CA LEU A 498 5.77 23.06 -3.66
C LEU A 498 4.75 22.26 -4.50
N ASP A 499 3.88 21.51 -3.83
CA ASP A 499 2.77 20.82 -4.48
C ASP A 499 1.67 21.83 -4.92
N PRO A 500 0.90 21.55 -6.00
CA PRO A 500 -0.03 22.51 -6.60
C PRO A 500 -1.03 23.14 -5.62
N THR A 501 -1.53 22.38 -4.64
CA THR A 501 -2.44 22.88 -3.60
C THR A 501 -1.78 23.96 -2.73
N TYR A 502 -0.57 23.72 -2.22
CA TYR A 502 0.20 24.71 -1.45
C TYR A 502 0.58 25.92 -2.32
N SER A 503 1.02 25.72 -3.57
CA SER A 503 1.34 26.82 -4.49
C SER A 503 0.13 27.73 -4.74
N LYS A 504 -1.07 27.15 -4.92
CA LYS A 504 -2.32 27.90 -5.07
C LYS A 504 -2.65 28.72 -3.82
N VAL A 505 -2.60 28.11 -2.62
CA VAL A 505 -2.84 28.83 -1.34
C VAL A 505 -1.83 29.96 -1.16
N LEU A 506 -0.55 29.73 -1.47
CA LEU A 506 0.50 30.73 -1.32
C LEU A 506 0.26 31.97 -2.21
N ILE A 507 -0.05 31.77 -3.49
CA ILE A 507 -0.36 32.87 -4.42
C ILE A 507 -1.63 33.60 -3.99
N GLN A 508 -2.68 32.86 -3.59
CA GLN A 508 -3.96 33.43 -3.18
C GLN A 508 -3.87 34.26 -1.88
N SER A 509 -2.81 34.08 -1.08
CA SER A 509 -2.59 34.85 0.15
C SER A 509 -2.42 36.36 -0.08
N LYS A 510 -2.04 36.77 -1.31
CA LYS A 510 -1.97 38.18 -1.73
C LYS A 510 -3.33 38.87 -1.63
N ASP A 511 -4.39 38.17 -2.02
CA ASP A 511 -5.75 38.72 -2.09
C ASP A 511 -6.46 38.70 -0.71
N TYR A 512 -6.12 37.72 0.14
CA TYR A 512 -6.60 37.63 1.53
C TYR A 512 -5.74 38.40 2.55
N GLY A 513 -4.64 39.02 2.11
CA GLY A 513 -3.74 39.82 2.96
C GLY A 513 -3.00 39.05 4.05
N CYS A 514 -2.87 37.72 3.93
CA CYS A 514 -2.40 36.82 5.01
C CYS A 514 -1.11 36.05 4.67
N SER A 515 -0.29 36.60 3.76
CA SER A 515 0.92 35.96 3.25
C SER A 515 1.93 35.59 4.34
N LEU A 516 2.09 36.40 5.38
CA LEU A 516 3.02 36.11 6.48
C LEU A 516 2.62 34.84 7.26
N GLU A 517 1.32 34.69 7.56
CA GLU A 517 0.77 33.51 8.24
C GLU A 517 0.76 32.28 7.32
N VAL A 518 0.39 32.46 6.05
CA VAL A 518 0.32 31.38 5.06
C VAL A 518 1.71 30.81 4.77
N ILE A 519 2.71 31.66 4.51
CA ILE A 519 4.10 31.21 4.32
C ILE A 519 4.59 30.44 5.56
N ALA A 520 4.29 30.93 6.77
CA ALA A 520 4.68 30.26 8.01
C ALA A 520 4.08 28.85 8.13
N ILE A 521 2.78 28.69 7.87
CA ILE A 521 2.10 27.40 7.98
C ILE A 521 2.56 26.44 6.87
N ILE A 522 2.64 26.89 5.61
CA ILE A 522 3.12 26.06 4.48
C ILE A 522 4.57 25.60 4.72
N SER A 523 5.42 26.44 5.31
CA SER A 523 6.81 26.07 5.62
C SER A 523 6.91 24.98 6.70
N LEU A 524 5.96 24.92 7.64
CA LEU A 524 5.87 23.89 8.67
C LEU A 524 5.24 22.59 8.13
N LEU A 525 4.27 22.69 7.21
CA LEU A 525 3.69 21.54 6.49
C LEU A 525 4.65 20.92 5.47
N SER A 526 5.63 21.68 4.98
CA SER A 526 6.66 21.23 4.02
C SER A 526 7.79 20.39 4.65
N VAL A 527 7.73 20.11 5.95
CA VAL A 527 8.77 19.43 6.74
C VAL A 527 8.14 18.34 7.60
N ASP A 528 8.88 17.28 7.93
CA ASP A 528 8.43 16.24 8.86
C ASP A 528 7.95 16.84 10.20
N SER A 529 6.93 16.21 10.81
CA SER A 529 6.25 16.67 12.04
C SER A 529 7.17 17.38 13.05
N ILE A 530 6.84 18.64 13.35
CA ILE A 530 7.54 19.41 14.38
C ILE A 530 7.26 18.88 15.80
N PHE A 531 6.12 18.20 16.00
CA PHE A 531 5.78 17.55 17.26
C PHE A 531 6.47 16.19 17.35
N PHE A 532 7.20 15.98 18.44
CA PHE A 532 7.81 14.71 18.80
C PHE A 532 7.05 14.10 19.99
N THR A 533 6.76 12.81 19.94
CA THR A 533 6.02 12.11 21.00
C THR A 533 6.75 10.81 21.35
N PRO A 534 7.63 10.80 22.36
CA PRO A 534 8.24 9.57 22.85
C PRO A 534 7.18 8.63 23.41
N SER A 535 7.35 7.33 23.20
CA SER A 535 6.57 6.26 23.85
C SER A 535 6.43 6.52 25.36
N ASP A 536 7.55 6.70 26.03
CA ASP A 536 7.68 6.74 27.49
C ASP A 536 7.21 8.07 28.11
N LYS A 537 6.90 9.07 27.27
CA LYS A 537 6.54 10.44 27.68
C LYS A 537 5.30 10.98 26.96
N ARG A 538 4.46 10.09 26.44
CA ARG A 538 3.28 10.42 25.63
C ARG A 538 2.33 11.40 26.31
N GLU A 539 2.14 11.28 27.62
CA GLU A 539 1.29 12.18 28.42
C GLU A 539 1.91 13.58 28.55
N GLN A 540 3.20 13.66 28.91
CA GLN A 540 3.94 14.92 29.03
C GLN A 540 3.99 15.68 27.69
N ALA A 541 4.17 14.96 26.57
CA ALA A 541 4.13 15.54 25.23
C ALA A 541 2.72 16.03 24.86
N SER A 542 1.67 15.31 25.25
CA SER A 542 0.27 15.72 25.07
C SER A 542 -0.06 16.99 25.87
N GLU A 543 0.36 17.05 27.13
CA GLU A 543 0.17 18.22 28.00
C GLU A 543 0.97 19.45 27.51
N ALA A 544 2.22 19.26 27.10
CA ALA A 544 3.00 20.31 26.46
C ALA A 544 2.30 20.84 25.19
N ARG A 545 1.75 19.95 24.36
CA ARG A 545 1.04 20.32 23.13
C ARG A 545 -0.27 21.08 23.40
N LYS A 546 -0.98 20.81 24.51
CA LYS A 546 -2.19 21.55 24.90
C LYS A 546 -1.99 23.06 24.96
N LYS A 547 -0.78 23.53 25.33
CA LYS A 547 -0.42 24.96 25.43
C LYS A 547 -0.56 25.73 24.11
N PHE A 548 -0.50 25.04 22.96
CA PHE A 548 -0.46 25.68 21.64
C PHE A 548 -1.74 25.49 20.82
N LEU A 549 -2.67 24.65 21.28
CA LEU A 549 -3.88 24.28 20.52
C LEU A 549 -4.75 25.50 20.21
N HIS A 550 -4.98 25.77 18.93
CA HIS A 550 -6.01 26.72 18.51
C HIS A 550 -7.40 26.05 18.56
N PRO A 551 -8.47 26.74 18.99
CA PRO A 551 -9.84 26.21 18.95
C PRO A 551 -10.24 25.66 17.58
N ASP A 552 -9.84 26.35 16.51
CA ASP A 552 -10.26 26.12 15.12
C ASP A 552 -9.29 25.23 14.32
N GLY A 553 -8.27 24.66 15.00
CA GLY A 553 -7.59 23.44 14.54
C GLY A 553 -6.07 23.51 14.33
N ASP A 554 -5.57 22.52 13.61
CA ASP A 554 -4.14 22.18 13.52
C ASP A 554 -3.32 23.25 12.76
N HIS A 555 -3.86 23.87 11.70
CA HIS A 555 -3.13 24.87 10.90
C HIS A 555 -2.73 26.09 11.75
N LEU A 556 -3.68 26.60 12.55
CA LEU A 556 -3.43 27.73 13.46
C LEU A 556 -2.65 27.30 14.71
N THR A 557 -2.74 26.02 15.11
CA THR A 557 -1.87 25.42 16.14
C THR A 557 -0.39 25.43 15.70
N LEU A 558 -0.08 25.15 14.43
CA LEU A 558 1.28 25.27 13.88
C LEU A 558 1.78 26.73 13.93
N LEU A 559 0.92 27.69 13.59
CA LEU A 559 1.24 29.12 13.66
C LEU A 559 1.52 29.58 15.10
N ASN A 560 0.75 29.10 16.08
CA ASN A 560 0.98 29.37 17.51
C ASN A 560 2.36 28.88 17.98
N VAL A 561 2.74 27.63 17.61
CA VAL A 561 4.07 27.09 17.95
C VAL A 561 5.20 27.96 17.40
N LEU A 562 5.06 28.48 16.18
CA LEU A 562 6.09 29.34 15.57
C LEU A 562 6.15 30.72 16.22
N LYS A 563 5.00 31.32 16.55
CA LYS A 563 4.93 32.59 17.29
C LYS A 563 5.68 32.48 18.64
N SER A 564 5.39 31.45 19.43
CA SER A 564 6.10 31.23 20.70
C SER A 564 7.58 30.87 20.52
N TYR A 565 7.96 30.18 19.45
CA TYR A 565 9.38 29.93 19.13
C TYR A 565 10.15 31.23 18.84
N TRP A 566 9.51 32.21 18.19
CA TRP A 566 10.09 33.54 17.97
C TRP A 566 10.15 34.37 19.26
N GLU A 567 9.14 34.30 20.13
CA GLU A 567 9.14 34.98 21.45
C GLU A 567 10.34 34.55 22.32
N VAL A 568 10.63 33.25 22.38
CA VAL A 568 11.81 32.70 23.08
C VAL A 568 13.12 32.81 22.27
N LYS A 569 13.11 33.54 21.15
CA LYS A 569 14.26 33.79 20.26
C LYS A 569 14.99 32.52 19.81
N GLY A 570 14.22 31.44 19.65
CA GLY A 570 14.68 30.18 19.08
C GLY A 570 15.41 29.23 20.03
N ASP A 571 15.23 29.36 21.34
CA ASP A 571 15.90 28.51 22.33
C ASP A 571 15.72 26.99 22.10
N ILE A 572 16.79 26.26 22.40
CA ILE A 572 16.91 24.81 22.22
C ILE A 572 16.37 24.06 23.44
N GLU A 573 16.43 24.64 24.66
CA GLU A 573 15.91 23.97 25.86
C GLU A 573 14.37 24.02 25.88
N TRP A 574 13.79 25.19 25.59
CA TRP A 574 12.35 25.36 25.37
C TRP A 574 11.76 24.36 24.35
N CYS A 575 12.51 24.05 23.28
CA CYS A 575 12.10 23.02 22.33
C CYS A 575 12.00 21.63 22.97
N LYS A 576 12.97 21.25 23.81
CA LYS A 576 12.93 19.95 24.51
C LYS A 576 11.79 19.89 25.51
N GLU A 577 11.61 20.94 26.31
CA GLU A 577 10.57 21.03 27.34
C GLU A 577 9.16 20.92 26.75
N ASN A 578 8.96 21.46 25.55
CA ASN A 578 7.68 21.43 24.85
C ASN A 578 7.57 20.32 23.79
N PHE A 579 8.51 19.36 23.77
CA PHE A 579 8.55 18.21 22.86
C PHE A 579 8.51 18.57 21.36
N ILE A 580 9.20 19.65 21.01
CA ILE A 580 9.32 20.22 19.67
C ILE A 580 10.67 19.87 19.06
N ASN A 581 10.67 19.42 17.80
CA ASN A 581 11.89 19.11 17.07
C ASN A 581 12.56 20.39 16.54
N SER A 582 13.56 20.88 17.28
CA SER A 582 14.33 22.09 16.95
C SER A 582 15.13 22.02 15.64
N ARG A 583 15.37 20.83 15.07
CA ARG A 583 15.93 20.71 13.71
C ARG A 583 14.86 20.98 12.66
N ASN A 584 13.65 20.43 12.83
CA ASN A 584 12.58 20.57 11.85
C ASN A 584 12.07 22.02 11.80
N ILE A 585 12.00 22.72 12.94
CA ILE A 585 11.70 24.16 12.93
C ILE A 585 12.79 24.99 12.23
N LYS A 586 14.08 24.66 12.41
CA LYS A 586 15.17 25.36 11.68
C LYS A 586 15.06 25.16 10.17
N ILE A 587 14.79 23.93 9.73
CA ILE A 587 14.52 23.64 8.31
C ILE A 587 13.27 24.39 7.83
N ALA A 588 12.19 24.46 8.61
CA ALA A 588 11.01 25.24 8.26
C ALA A 588 11.29 26.74 8.15
N LEU A 589 12.21 27.30 8.94
CA LEU A 589 12.67 28.68 8.78
C LEU A 589 13.55 28.87 7.52
N GLU A 590 14.43 27.91 7.21
CA GLU A 590 15.20 27.88 5.95
C GLU A 590 14.30 27.79 4.72
N VAL A 591 13.18 27.05 4.81
CA VAL A 591 12.11 26.97 3.79
C VAL A 591 11.37 28.31 3.69
N ARG A 592 10.91 28.86 4.82
CA ARG A 592 10.21 30.15 4.90
C ARG A 592 11.01 31.26 4.21
N ASP A 593 12.27 31.41 4.58
CA ASP A 593 13.12 32.50 4.07
C ASP A 593 13.49 32.31 2.58
N GLN A 594 13.28 31.11 2.01
CA GLN A 594 13.36 30.86 0.57
C GLN A 594 12.03 31.05 -0.15
N LEU A 595 10.90 30.66 0.45
CA LEU A 595 9.57 30.98 -0.07
C LEU A 595 9.39 32.50 -0.17
N ILE A 596 9.85 33.26 0.82
CA ILE A 596 9.90 34.74 0.78
C ILE A 596 10.62 35.25 -0.48
N ARG A 597 11.80 34.70 -0.83
CA ARG A 597 12.55 35.09 -2.05
C ARG A 597 11.84 34.72 -3.35
N PHE A 598 10.95 33.73 -3.35
CA PHE A 598 10.07 33.44 -4.49
C PHE A 598 8.86 34.37 -4.52
N CYS A 599 8.30 34.76 -3.37
CA CYS A 599 7.25 35.77 -3.27
C CYS A 599 7.74 37.14 -3.78
N GLU A 600 8.93 37.56 -3.35
CA GLU A 600 9.61 38.80 -3.78
C GLU A 600 9.86 38.83 -5.30
N ARG A 601 10.12 37.67 -5.93
CA ARG A 601 10.29 37.56 -7.39
C ARG A 601 8.99 37.70 -8.16
N ILE A 602 7.88 37.22 -7.60
CA ILE A 602 6.54 37.19 -8.22
C ILE A 602 5.72 38.44 -7.81
N ASP A 603 6.39 39.49 -7.29
CA ASP A 603 5.79 40.74 -6.80
C ASP A 603 4.66 40.52 -5.78
N MET A 604 4.86 39.59 -4.83
CA MET A 604 3.98 39.38 -3.68
C MET A 604 4.66 39.84 -2.40
N ASN A 605 4.01 40.74 -1.66
CA ASN A 605 4.51 41.25 -0.38
C ASN A 605 4.50 40.15 0.70
N PRO A 606 5.67 39.65 1.16
CA PRO A 606 5.75 38.56 2.12
C PRO A 606 5.35 38.97 3.55
N ASN A 607 5.19 40.28 3.81
CA ASN A 607 4.90 40.84 5.12
C ASN A 607 3.44 41.27 5.30
N SER A 608 2.55 40.91 4.36
CA SER A 608 1.11 41.11 4.55
C SER A 608 0.58 40.17 5.64
N THR A 609 -0.13 40.72 6.63
CA THR A 609 -0.66 39.98 7.79
C THR A 609 -2.13 40.30 8.01
N CYS A 610 -2.92 39.28 8.34
CA CYS A 610 -4.33 39.44 8.72
C CYS A 610 -4.53 39.88 10.20
N GLY A 611 -3.44 40.05 10.97
CA GLY A 611 -3.48 40.50 12.36
C GLY A 611 -4.19 39.50 13.28
N SER A 612 -5.45 39.79 13.61
CA SER A 612 -6.33 38.95 14.44
C SER A 612 -7.39 38.18 13.65
N ASP A 613 -7.57 38.44 12.35
CA ASP A 613 -8.56 37.74 11.52
C ASP A 613 -7.99 36.41 11.02
N THR A 614 -8.08 35.38 11.86
CA THR A 614 -7.65 34.01 11.52
C THR A 614 -8.52 33.33 10.48
N ASP A 615 -9.77 33.79 10.27
CA ASP A 615 -10.65 33.22 9.26
C ASP A 615 -10.11 33.45 7.85
N ASN A 616 -9.45 34.58 7.59
CA ASN A 616 -8.85 34.84 6.27
C ASN A 616 -7.67 33.90 5.95
N VAL A 617 -6.99 33.36 6.96
CA VAL A 617 -6.02 32.26 6.75
C VAL A 617 -6.75 30.99 6.32
N LEU A 618 -7.84 30.62 7.00
CA LEU A 618 -8.60 29.41 6.71
C LEU A 618 -9.32 29.47 5.34
N LYS A 619 -9.91 30.63 5.00
CA LYS A 619 -10.48 30.91 3.67
C LYS A 619 -9.42 30.83 2.57
N CYS A 620 -8.23 31.39 2.81
CA CYS A 620 -7.11 31.30 1.86
C CYS A 620 -6.67 29.84 1.64
N PHE A 621 -6.50 29.06 2.71
CA PHE A 621 -6.20 27.62 2.62
C PHE A 621 -7.28 26.84 1.86
N LEU A 622 -8.56 27.18 2.05
CA LEU A 622 -9.68 26.55 1.35
C LEU A 622 -9.57 26.67 -0.18
N THR A 623 -8.97 27.73 -0.72
CA THR A 623 -8.85 27.94 -2.19
C THR A 623 -7.92 26.96 -2.90
N GLY A 624 -7.01 26.28 -2.18
CA GLY A 624 -6.22 25.18 -2.71
C GLY A 624 -6.64 23.80 -2.17
N PHE A 625 -7.26 23.75 -0.98
CA PHE A 625 -7.64 22.51 -0.30
C PHE A 625 -9.15 22.18 -0.37
N PHE A 626 -9.94 22.85 -1.22
CA PHE A 626 -11.40 22.62 -1.33
C PHE A 626 -11.79 21.16 -1.62
N GLN A 627 -10.97 20.39 -2.35
CA GLN A 627 -11.21 18.95 -2.55
C GLN A 627 -10.94 18.12 -1.27
N ASN A 628 -10.04 18.60 -0.42
CA ASN A 628 -9.66 17.99 0.86
C ASN A 628 -10.54 18.52 2.00
N THR A 629 -11.85 18.47 1.79
CA THR A 629 -12.86 18.92 2.75
C THR A 629 -13.86 17.80 3.06
N ALA A 630 -14.43 17.84 4.25
CA ALA A 630 -15.52 16.94 4.66
C ALA A 630 -16.58 17.71 5.46
N LEU A 631 -17.85 17.33 5.29
CA LEU A 631 -18.98 17.94 5.96
C LEU A 631 -19.59 16.97 6.98
N LEU A 632 -19.97 17.50 8.15
CA LEU A 632 -20.65 16.74 9.18
C LEU A 632 -22.04 16.32 8.70
N GLN A 633 -22.32 15.02 8.75
CA GLN A 633 -23.61 14.43 8.40
C GLN A 633 -24.51 14.35 9.64
N PRO A 634 -25.85 14.21 9.48
CA PRO A 634 -26.79 14.15 10.62
C PRO A 634 -26.55 13.01 11.62
N ASP A 635 -25.91 11.91 11.20
CA ASP A 635 -25.49 10.80 12.07
C ASP A 635 -24.26 11.13 12.95
N GLY A 636 -23.60 12.28 12.70
CA GLY A 636 -22.37 12.69 13.36
C GLY A 636 -21.08 12.14 12.75
N SER A 637 -21.15 11.50 11.58
CA SER A 637 -19.99 11.17 10.75
C SER A 637 -19.54 12.37 9.91
N TYR A 638 -18.30 12.36 9.42
CA TYR A 638 -17.84 13.33 8.42
C TYR A 638 -17.77 12.64 7.05
N LYS A 639 -18.34 13.27 6.01
CA LYS A 639 -18.31 12.77 4.63
C LYS A 639 -17.48 13.69 3.75
N SER A 640 -16.48 13.14 3.05
CA SER A 640 -15.62 13.90 2.13
C SER A 640 -16.44 14.49 0.98
N VAL A 641 -16.20 15.76 0.65
CA VAL A 641 -16.93 16.49 -0.40
C VAL A 641 -16.57 15.95 -1.79
N ALA A 642 -15.28 15.74 -2.07
CA ALA A 642 -14.83 15.26 -3.38
C ALA A 642 -15.05 13.75 -3.58
N GLY A 643 -14.90 12.94 -2.52
CA GLY A 643 -14.94 11.47 -2.62
C GLY A 643 -16.23 10.81 -2.13
N SER A 644 -17.15 11.54 -1.48
CA SER A 644 -18.32 10.98 -0.76
C SER A 644 -18.02 9.91 0.31
N GLN A 645 -16.76 9.73 0.71
CA GLN A 645 -16.34 8.71 1.68
C GLN A 645 -16.48 9.17 3.13
N LEU A 646 -16.79 8.23 4.03
CA LEU A 646 -16.83 8.46 5.46
C LEU A 646 -15.39 8.54 6.02
N VAL A 647 -15.06 9.67 6.63
CA VAL A 647 -13.74 9.96 7.21
C VAL A 647 -13.82 10.22 8.71
N LYS A 648 -12.73 9.95 9.43
CA LYS A 648 -12.63 10.20 10.88
C LYS A 648 -11.44 11.09 11.22
N ILE A 649 -11.64 12.05 12.12
CA ILE A 649 -10.54 12.91 12.58
C ILE A 649 -9.50 12.06 13.30
N HIS A 650 -8.23 12.19 12.91
CA HIS A 650 -7.13 11.43 13.51
C HIS A 650 -6.94 11.83 15.00
N PRO A 651 -6.74 10.89 15.94
CA PRO A 651 -6.58 11.19 17.37
C PRO A 651 -5.45 12.17 17.74
N GLY A 652 -4.51 12.39 16.82
CA GLY A 652 -3.44 13.38 16.96
C GLY A 652 -3.81 14.82 16.54
N SER A 653 -5.08 15.14 16.28
CA SER A 653 -5.54 16.47 15.85
C SER A 653 -6.13 17.31 16.99
N ALA A 654 -5.93 18.64 16.93
CA ALA A 654 -6.62 19.63 17.77
C ALA A 654 -8.16 19.62 17.63
N MET A 655 -8.69 18.97 16.57
CA MET A 655 -10.12 18.83 16.30
C MET A 655 -10.70 17.48 16.75
N PHE A 656 -9.89 16.58 17.33
CA PHE A 656 -10.38 15.28 17.77
C PHE A 656 -11.44 15.42 18.88
N GLY A 657 -12.57 14.72 18.71
CA GLY A 657 -13.74 14.83 19.59
C GLY A 657 -14.65 16.04 19.36
N LYS A 658 -14.23 17.05 18.58
CA LYS A 658 -15.08 18.20 18.23
C LYS A 658 -16.02 17.86 17.07
N ARG A 659 -17.25 18.36 17.13
CA ARG A 659 -18.21 18.39 16.02
C ARG A 659 -18.33 19.83 15.52
N VAL A 660 -17.99 20.06 14.26
CA VAL A 660 -18.11 21.35 13.55
C VAL A 660 -18.75 21.09 12.19
N GLU A 661 -19.40 22.09 11.60
CA GLU A 661 -20.17 21.96 10.35
C GLU A 661 -19.34 21.36 9.20
N GLY A 662 -18.17 21.96 8.92
CA GLY A 662 -17.21 21.46 7.94
C GLY A 662 -15.80 21.39 8.52
N ILE A 663 -14.99 20.50 7.95
CA ILE A 663 -13.57 20.40 8.21
C ILE A 663 -12.75 20.46 6.92
N LEU A 664 -11.64 21.20 6.99
CA LEU A 664 -10.53 21.15 6.06
C LEU A 664 -9.49 20.16 6.58
N TYR A 665 -8.85 19.39 5.70
CA TYR A 665 -7.73 18.51 6.08
C TYR A 665 -6.55 18.60 5.12
N ASN A 666 -5.33 18.40 5.63
CA ASN A 666 -4.13 18.37 4.81
C ASN A 666 -3.97 17.01 4.10
N GLU A 667 -4.08 15.91 4.87
CA GLU A 667 -3.89 14.54 4.40
C GLU A 667 -5.11 13.66 4.72
N LEU A 668 -5.43 12.74 3.81
CA LEU A 668 -6.37 11.63 4.04
C LEU A 668 -5.59 10.32 3.96
N VAL A 669 -5.41 9.66 5.10
CA VAL A 669 -4.59 8.45 5.25
C VAL A 669 -5.47 7.24 5.53
N PHE A 670 -5.33 6.19 4.74
CA PHE A 670 -5.94 4.89 5.05
C PHE A 670 -5.03 4.03 5.93
N THR A 671 -5.58 3.47 7.01
CA THR A 671 -4.90 2.44 7.83
C THR A 671 -5.80 1.22 8.01
N THR A 672 -6.60 1.17 9.07
CA THR A 672 -7.77 0.27 9.20
C THR A 672 -9.08 0.98 8.89
N LYS A 673 -9.06 2.32 8.90
CA LYS A 673 -10.17 3.23 8.59
C LYS A 673 -9.59 4.49 7.92
N HIS A 674 -10.42 5.27 7.25
CA HIS A 674 -10.03 6.54 6.64
C HIS A 674 -9.85 7.62 7.72
N TYR A 675 -8.60 8.09 7.92
CA TYR A 675 -8.27 9.12 8.90
C TYR A 675 -7.78 10.40 8.24
N VAL A 676 -8.38 11.54 8.62
CA VAL A 676 -7.93 12.87 8.18
C VAL A 676 -6.98 13.52 9.19
N ARG A 677 -5.91 14.14 8.69
CA ARG A 677 -4.83 14.76 9.46
C ARG A 677 -4.59 16.22 9.04
N GLY A 678 -4.10 17.03 9.99
CA GLY A 678 -3.95 18.47 9.80
C GLY A 678 -5.32 19.11 9.61
N VAL A 679 -6.18 19.01 10.63
CA VAL A 679 -7.61 19.31 10.52
C VAL A 679 -7.93 20.69 11.09
N SER A 680 -8.69 21.50 10.35
CA SER A 680 -9.23 22.79 10.81
C SER A 680 -10.72 22.91 10.54
N ALA A 681 -11.43 23.70 11.34
CA ALA A 681 -12.84 24.01 11.12
C ALA A 681 -13.02 24.94 9.91
N ILE A 682 -14.11 24.75 9.16
CA ILE A 682 -14.58 25.67 8.11
C ILE A 682 -16.11 25.78 8.15
N GLN A 683 -16.63 26.91 7.69
CA GLN A 683 -18.06 27.10 7.45
C GLN A 683 -18.42 26.58 6.05
N SER A 684 -19.56 25.90 5.90
CA SER A 684 -19.99 25.32 4.61
C SER A 684 -20.13 26.38 3.51
N ALA A 685 -20.61 27.58 3.88
CA ALA A 685 -20.79 28.73 3.00
C ALA A 685 -19.48 29.26 2.38
N TRP A 686 -18.31 28.90 2.89
CA TRP A 686 -17.03 29.31 2.30
C TRP A 686 -16.66 28.47 1.07
N LEU A 687 -17.20 27.25 0.92
CA LEU A 687 -16.84 26.34 -0.17
C LEU A 687 -17.15 26.92 -1.57
N PRO A 688 -18.36 27.42 -1.87
CA PRO A 688 -18.66 27.97 -3.21
C PRO A 688 -17.90 29.27 -3.51
N LEU A 689 -17.53 30.02 -2.47
CA LEU A 689 -16.74 31.25 -2.58
C LEU A 689 -15.27 30.96 -2.89
N ALA A 690 -14.70 29.90 -2.30
CA ALA A 690 -13.31 29.51 -2.48
C ALA A 690 -13.02 28.81 -3.81
N ALA A 691 -14.00 28.06 -4.36
CA ALA A 691 -13.85 27.33 -5.62
C ALA A 691 -15.12 27.39 -6.50
N PRO A 692 -15.52 28.58 -7.00
CA PRO A 692 -16.78 28.76 -7.73
C PRO A 692 -16.85 27.93 -9.02
N LYS A 693 -15.75 27.75 -9.76
CA LYS A 693 -15.73 26.84 -10.94
C LYS A 693 -16.10 25.40 -10.58
N TYR A 694 -15.71 24.92 -9.39
CA TYR A 694 -15.99 23.56 -8.94
C TYR A 694 -17.43 23.43 -8.45
N PHE A 695 -17.87 24.29 -7.53
CA PHE A 695 -19.19 24.17 -6.90
C PHE A 695 -20.35 24.71 -7.76
N ASN A 696 -20.16 25.73 -8.59
CA ASN A 696 -21.25 26.25 -9.43
C ASN A 696 -21.57 25.29 -10.58
N ASN A 697 -20.59 24.52 -11.08
CA ASN A 697 -20.85 23.46 -12.07
C ASN A 697 -21.65 22.30 -11.45
N TYR A 698 -21.45 22.00 -10.16
CA TYR A 698 -22.33 21.10 -9.40
C TYR A 698 -23.74 21.68 -9.22
N GLN A 699 -23.87 22.98 -8.91
CA GLN A 699 -25.18 23.63 -8.76
C GLN A 699 -25.95 23.75 -10.10
N GLN A 700 -25.26 23.92 -11.24
CA GLN A 700 -25.92 23.92 -12.56
C GLN A 700 -26.50 22.56 -12.96
N GLN A 701 -26.11 21.46 -12.29
CA GLN A 701 -26.77 20.15 -12.42
C GLN A 701 -28.03 20.02 -11.54
N GLN A 702 -28.40 21.05 -10.76
CA GLN A 702 -29.69 21.15 -10.05
C GLN A 702 -30.44 22.43 -10.41
N PRO A 703 -31.28 22.42 -11.47
CA PRO A 703 -32.21 23.51 -11.74
C PRO A 703 -33.24 23.66 -10.61
N GLN A 704 -33.33 24.86 -10.02
CA GLN A 704 -34.39 25.18 -9.06
C GLN A 704 -35.76 25.26 -9.76
N GLN A 705 -36.54 24.17 -9.74
CA GLN A 705 -37.97 24.23 -10.03
C GLN A 705 -38.79 23.38 -9.05
N HIS A 706 -39.58 24.06 -8.21
CA HIS A 706 -40.77 23.48 -7.61
C HIS A 706 -41.85 23.32 -8.70
N GLN A 707 -41.77 22.25 -9.49
CA GLN A 707 -42.90 21.75 -10.30
C GLN A 707 -42.70 20.28 -10.66
N GLN A 708 -43.80 19.54 -10.72
CA GLN A 708 -43.82 18.08 -10.86
C GLN A 708 -43.16 17.64 -12.18
N ARG A 709 -42.08 16.86 -12.10
CA ARG A 709 -41.59 16.03 -13.20
C ARG A 709 -41.17 14.65 -12.69
N VAL A 710 -41.79 13.63 -13.27
CA VAL A 710 -41.43 12.22 -13.06
C VAL A 710 -40.05 11.98 -13.66
N PHE A 711 -39.11 11.48 -12.87
CA PHE A 711 -37.79 11.08 -13.38
C PHE A 711 -37.83 9.61 -13.81
N HIS A 712 -37.88 9.38 -15.12
CA HIS A 712 -37.89 8.05 -15.72
C HIS A 712 -36.45 7.65 -16.10
N PRO A 713 -35.83 6.62 -15.48
CA PRO A 713 -34.43 6.29 -15.70
C PRO A 713 -34.22 5.49 -17.01
N GLN A 714 -34.30 6.17 -18.16
CA GLN A 714 -34.06 5.56 -19.49
C GLN A 714 -33.25 6.45 -20.46
N VAL A 715 -32.08 6.94 -20.04
CA VAL A 715 -30.98 7.27 -20.99
C VAL A 715 -29.61 6.96 -20.38
N ALA A 716 -29.22 5.68 -20.38
CA ALA A 716 -27.83 5.24 -20.26
C ALA A 716 -27.71 3.83 -20.88
N TYR A 717 -26.60 3.56 -21.56
CA TYR A 717 -26.32 2.31 -22.32
C TYR A 717 -27.34 2.02 -23.44
N PRO A 718 -26.96 2.31 -24.68
CA PRO A 718 -26.24 1.26 -25.40
C PRO A 718 -24.91 1.72 -26.00
N LEU A 719 -23.79 1.18 -25.50
CA LEU A 719 -22.46 1.17 -26.16
C LEU A 719 -21.44 0.29 -25.40
N MET A 720 -21.79 -0.98 -25.15
CA MET A 720 -20.93 -1.97 -24.46
C MET A 720 -20.84 -3.33 -25.19
N SER A 721 -21.05 -3.32 -26.51
CA SER A 721 -21.17 -4.54 -27.34
C SER A 721 -19.87 -5.03 -28.01
N ASN A 722 -18.71 -4.44 -27.67
CA ASN A 722 -17.42 -4.71 -28.33
C ASN A 722 -16.28 -4.98 -27.31
N ILE A 723 -16.52 -5.87 -26.35
CA ILE A 723 -15.45 -6.54 -25.60
C ILE A 723 -15.47 -8.00 -26.02
N MET A 724 -14.47 -8.42 -26.80
CA MET A 724 -14.24 -9.85 -27.07
C MET A 724 -13.91 -10.55 -25.75
N PRO A 725 -14.49 -11.73 -25.45
CA PRO A 725 -14.12 -12.52 -24.27
C PRO A 725 -12.63 -12.84 -24.27
N SER A 726 -12.00 -12.85 -23.10
CA SER A 726 -10.61 -13.30 -22.99
C SER A 726 -10.51 -14.80 -23.22
N GLU A 727 -9.38 -15.28 -23.74
CA GLU A 727 -9.07 -16.72 -23.90
C GLU A 727 -8.99 -17.47 -22.55
N ARG A 728 -9.12 -16.78 -21.41
CA ARG A 728 -9.18 -17.37 -20.06
C ARG A 728 -10.59 -17.45 -19.47
N THR A 729 -11.63 -17.10 -20.24
CA THR A 729 -13.03 -17.01 -19.79
C THR A 729 -13.99 -17.93 -20.55
N GLN A 730 -13.54 -19.13 -20.96
CA GLN A 730 -14.42 -20.18 -21.47
C GLN A 730 -15.12 -20.93 -20.31
N GLY A 731 -16.46 -20.95 -20.31
CA GLY A 731 -17.28 -21.71 -19.36
C GLY A 731 -17.36 -21.11 -17.95
N VAL A 732 -18.04 -19.97 -17.78
CA VAL A 732 -18.07 -19.23 -16.50
C VAL A 732 -19.27 -19.59 -15.61
N PHE A 733 -20.40 -20.03 -16.17
CA PHE A 733 -21.61 -20.35 -15.41
C PHE A 733 -21.91 -21.86 -15.44
N SER A 734 -21.90 -22.47 -14.24
CA SER A 734 -22.04 -23.90 -13.99
C SER A 734 -20.98 -24.83 -14.64
N THR A 735 -19.81 -24.96 -14.02
CA THR A 735 -19.18 -26.29 -13.83
C THR A 735 -18.37 -26.34 -12.53
N TYR A 736 -18.13 -27.55 -12.02
CA TYR A 736 -17.31 -27.83 -10.83
C TYR A 736 -15.90 -27.18 -10.90
N SER A 737 -15.32 -27.15 -12.11
CA SER A 737 -13.98 -26.65 -12.42
C SER A 737 -13.71 -25.20 -11.98
N ALA A 738 -14.73 -24.34 -11.96
CA ALA A 738 -14.59 -22.95 -11.52
C ALA A 738 -14.26 -22.84 -10.01
N ARG A 739 -14.78 -23.76 -9.19
CA ARG A 739 -14.58 -23.75 -7.73
C ARG A 739 -13.17 -24.21 -7.34
N LEU A 740 -12.51 -25.03 -8.17
CA LEU A 740 -11.20 -25.65 -7.91
C LEU A 740 -9.99 -24.68 -7.95
N LYS A 741 -10.17 -23.39 -8.27
CA LYS A 741 -9.05 -22.41 -8.32
C LYS A 741 -8.88 -21.59 -7.03
N HIS A 742 -9.81 -21.65 -6.09
CA HIS A 742 -9.80 -20.81 -4.88
C HIS A 742 -10.22 -21.57 -3.59
N SER A 743 -10.20 -22.92 -3.60
CA SER A 743 -10.88 -23.73 -2.59
C SER A 743 -10.00 -24.40 -1.51
N ASP A 744 -8.71 -24.08 -1.41
CA ASP A 744 -7.75 -24.85 -0.59
C ASP A 744 -7.98 -24.77 0.94
N ASP A 745 -8.81 -23.84 1.41
CA ASP A 745 -9.22 -23.71 2.82
C ASP A 745 -10.74 -23.93 3.08
N ASN A 746 -11.57 -24.11 2.05
CA ASN A 746 -13.04 -24.18 2.20
C ASN A 746 -13.61 -25.58 1.88
N ALA A 747 -13.40 -26.50 2.83
CA ALA A 747 -14.14 -27.76 2.96
C ALA A 747 -14.73 -27.83 4.38
N LEU A 748 -16.03 -27.53 4.52
CA LEU A 748 -16.73 -27.52 5.81
C LEU A 748 -17.04 -28.94 6.31
N LEU A 749 -16.04 -29.59 6.91
CA LEU A 749 -16.28 -30.63 7.90
C LEU A 749 -16.71 -29.96 9.21
N LEU A 750 -17.92 -30.24 9.68
CA LEU A 750 -18.37 -29.80 11.01
C LEU A 750 -17.56 -30.52 12.11
N PRO A 751 -17.17 -29.84 13.19
CA PRO A 751 -16.54 -30.48 14.35
C PRO A 751 -17.44 -31.57 14.97
N GLU A 752 -16.82 -32.51 15.70
CA GLU A 752 -17.54 -33.58 16.41
C GLU A 752 -18.51 -33.07 17.50
N SER A 753 -18.55 -31.76 17.82
CA SER A 753 -19.60 -31.18 18.67
C SER A 753 -21.01 -31.39 18.11
N TYR A 754 -21.15 -31.64 16.80
CA TYR A 754 -22.42 -31.98 16.13
C TYR A 754 -22.85 -33.45 16.23
N VAL A 755 -22.09 -34.30 16.94
CA VAL A 755 -22.51 -35.68 17.26
C VAL A 755 -23.21 -35.69 18.62
N PRO A 756 -24.47 -36.14 18.73
CA PRO A 756 -25.16 -36.23 20.02
C PRO A 756 -24.50 -37.29 20.92
N LYS A 757 -23.71 -36.83 21.90
CA LYS A 757 -23.02 -37.69 22.87
C LYS A 757 -24.04 -38.51 23.67
N LYS A 758 -24.09 -39.82 23.42
CA LYS A 758 -24.87 -40.75 24.26
C LYS A 758 -24.27 -40.85 25.66
N THR A 759 -24.80 -40.01 26.56
CA THR A 759 -25.07 -40.31 27.98
C THR A 759 -24.13 -41.30 28.67
N ARG A 760 -23.17 -40.79 29.45
CA ARG A 760 -22.60 -41.53 30.57
C ARG A 760 -22.17 -40.59 31.71
N PHE A 761 -23.14 -40.29 32.57
CA PHE A 761 -22.88 -39.87 33.95
C PHE A 761 -23.68 -40.75 34.93
N ARG A 762 -23.22 -40.79 36.18
CA ARG A 762 -23.81 -41.48 37.33
C ARG A 762 -23.90 -40.44 38.45
N GLY A 763 -25.02 -40.41 39.18
CA GLY A 763 -25.32 -39.36 40.16
C GLY A 763 -25.91 -38.13 39.44
N ASN A 764 -27.15 -37.73 39.73
CA ASN A 764 -27.61 -37.05 40.97
C ASN A 764 -26.86 -35.71 41.09
N GLU A 765 -27.48 -34.55 40.87
CA GLU A 765 -28.74 -34.08 41.47
C GLU A 765 -29.71 -33.38 40.47
N SER A 766 -30.83 -32.86 40.99
CA SER A 766 -32.05 -32.44 40.29
C SER A 766 -31.92 -31.51 39.07
N GLU A 767 -32.59 -31.87 37.98
CA GLU A 767 -33.08 -30.95 36.94
C GLU A 767 -34.52 -30.54 37.32
N ASP A 768 -34.75 -29.29 37.72
CA ASP A 768 -36.09 -28.67 37.88
C ASP A 768 -35.92 -27.15 38.18
N GLU A 769 -35.55 -26.35 37.16
CA GLU A 769 -35.68 -24.87 37.06
C GLU A 769 -34.87 -24.36 35.84
N PHE A 770 -35.49 -24.19 34.66
CA PHE A 770 -35.17 -23.07 33.73
C PHE A 770 -36.10 -22.91 32.49
N ASP A 771 -37.07 -23.79 32.23
CA ASP A 771 -38.06 -23.60 31.15
C ASP A 771 -39.31 -22.81 31.62
N GLN A 772 -39.08 -21.61 32.15
CA GLN A 772 -40.12 -20.59 32.36
C GLN A 772 -39.60 -19.20 31.95
N LEU A 773 -39.88 -18.79 30.71
CA LEU A 773 -40.14 -17.40 30.29
C LEU A 773 -40.45 -17.32 28.79
N MET A 774 -41.48 -16.57 28.43
CA MET A 774 -41.83 -16.12 27.07
C MET A 774 -42.38 -17.17 26.07
N GLU A 775 -43.61 -17.62 26.32
CA GLU A 775 -44.65 -17.64 25.28
C GLU A 775 -45.97 -17.18 25.92
N GLU A 776 -46.39 -15.94 25.61
CA GLU A 776 -47.70 -15.36 26.00
C GLU A 776 -48.47 -15.00 24.72
N SER A 777 -49.47 -15.80 24.33
CA SER A 777 -50.74 -15.39 23.69
C SER A 777 -51.59 -16.62 23.40
N GLU A 778 -52.89 -16.56 23.76
CA GLU A 778 -54.02 -17.38 23.23
C GLU A 778 -53.94 -18.92 23.42
N GLU A 779 -54.98 -19.67 23.79
CA GLU A 779 -56.21 -19.42 24.59
C GLU A 779 -56.84 -20.82 24.89
N ASP A 780 -57.25 -21.06 26.14
CA ASP A 780 -58.28 -22.03 26.62
C ASP A 780 -58.26 -23.58 26.37
N GLU A 781 -59.06 -24.25 27.21
CA GLU A 781 -59.64 -25.62 27.20
C GLU A 781 -58.80 -26.91 27.43
N GLU A 782 -58.77 -27.32 28.71
CA GLU A 782 -59.18 -28.62 29.30
C GLU A 782 -58.70 -30.01 28.78
N ASP A 783 -58.05 -30.72 29.72
CA ASP A 783 -58.26 -32.12 30.15
C ASP A 783 -57.80 -33.40 29.39
N ASP A 784 -57.34 -34.32 30.27
CA ASP A 784 -57.47 -35.79 30.28
C ASP A 784 -56.53 -36.78 29.54
N VAL A 785 -55.73 -37.46 30.38
CA VAL A 785 -55.70 -38.94 30.57
C VAL A 785 -54.92 -39.85 29.59
N ASP A 786 -53.63 -40.01 29.91
CA ASP A 786 -53.01 -41.25 30.46
C ASP A 786 -52.58 -42.46 29.58
N GLN A 787 -51.59 -43.19 30.15
CA GLN A 787 -51.28 -44.64 30.05
C GLN A 787 -50.60 -45.34 28.83
N ASP A 788 -49.36 -45.78 29.12
CA ASP A 788 -48.87 -47.20 29.11
C ASP A 788 -48.11 -47.91 27.94
N PHE A 789 -46.81 -48.16 28.24
CA PHE A 789 -46.08 -49.45 28.28
C PHE A 789 -45.78 -50.36 27.04
N GLY A 790 -44.64 -51.06 27.14
CA GLY A 790 -44.32 -52.32 26.41
C GLY A 790 -43.32 -52.19 25.24
N GLN A 791 -41.98 -52.23 25.43
CA GLN A 791 -41.06 -53.35 25.78
C GLN A 791 -40.73 -54.39 24.68
N HIS A 792 -39.45 -54.84 24.72
CA HIS A 792 -38.84 -56.05 24.12
C HIS A 792 -38.57 -56.11 22.58
N ALA A 793 -37.58 -56.87 22.06
CA ALA A 793 -36.30 -57.36 22.62
C ALA A 793 -35.41 -58.09 21.55
N THR A 794 -34.07 -58.18 21.78
CA THR A 794 -33.14 -59.27 21.32
C THR A 794 -32.81 -59.42 19.79
N LYS A 795 -31.76 -60.13 19.30
CA LYS A 795 -30.58 -60.90 19.84
C LYS A 795 -29.50 -61.16 18.74
N LYS A 796 -28.22 -61.38 19.15
CA LYS A 796 -27.16 -62.24 18.49
C LYS A 796 -26.64 -61.82 17.08
N ALA A 797 -25.54 -62.34 16.50
CA ALA A 797 -24.24 -62.94 16.93
C ALA A 797 -23.46 -63.42 15.66
N ALA A 798 -22.17 -63.80 15.61
CA ALA A 798 -20.90 -63.44 16.30
C ALA A 798 -19.71 -64.27 15.66
N ALA A 799 -18.46 -64.06 16.12
CA ALA A 799 -17.25 -64.91 15.94
C ALA A 799 -16.53 -64.94 14.55
N SER A 800 -15.21 -65.18 14.41
CA SER A 800 -14.06 -65.05 15.35
C SER A 800 -12.67 -65.24 14.66
N THR A 801 -11.58 -64.90 15.38
CA THR A 801 -10.20 -65.51 15.33
C THR A 801 -9.31 -65.28 14.08
N SER A 802 -7.96 -65.22 14.17
CA SER A 802 -7.01 -65.39 15.32
C SER A 802 -5.60 -64.78 15.09
N ASP A 803 -4.97 -64.35 16.20
CA ASP A 803 -3.53 -64.51 16.57
C ASP A 803 -2.37 -63.95 15.68
N ARG A 804 -1.53 -63.01 16.17
CA ARG A 804 -0.23 -63.15 16.93
C ARG A 804 1.03 -63.00 16.01
N ASN A 805 2.23 -62.60 16.45
CA ASN A 805 2.73 -62.09 17.74
C ASN A 805 4.06 -61.30 17.60
N ALA A 806 4.52 -60.74 18.74
CA ALA A 806 5.92 -60.46 19.10
C ALA A 806 6.64 -59.21 18.53
N THR A 807 7.57 -58.54 19.25
CA THR A 807 7.61 -57.92 20.62
C THR A 807 9.05 -57.46 20.96
N ALA A 808 9.18 -56.58 21.97
CA ALA A 808 10.33 -56.39 22.88
C ALA A 808 11.48 -55.45 22.42
N ASN A 809 12.23 -54.74 23.29
CA ASN A 809 12.10 -54.26 24.70
C ASN A 809 13.22 -53.19 24.94
N GLU A 810 13.30 -52.33 25.98
CA GLU A 810 12.47 -52.10 27.18
C GLU A 810 12.59 -50.64 27.76
N THR A 811 11.97 -50.47 28.93
CA THR A 811 11.98 -49.44 30.02
C THR A 811 13.32 -48.73 30.39
N ILE A 812 13.39 -47.65 31.21
CA ILE A 812 13.10 -47.57 32.67
C ILE A 812 12.84 -46.13 33.19
N ARG A 813 11.74 -45.96 33.97
CA ARG A 813 11.46 -45.11 35.18
C ARG A 813 12.16 -43.74 35.34
N ASN A 814 11.55 -42.63 35.81
CA ASN A 814 10.21 -42.21 36.32
C ASN A 814 10.15 -40.64 36.21
N THR A 815 9.31 -39.76 36.80
CA THR A 815 8.38 -39.77 37.97
C THR A 815 7.31 -38.63 37.90
N LEU A 816 6.38 -38.66 38.86
CA LEU A 816 5.38 -37.67 39.35
C LEU A 816 5.73 -36.14 39.31
N PRO A 817 4.75 -35.22 39.48
CA PRO A 817 3.39 -35.22 38.89
C PRO A 817 2.92 -33.81 38.42
N GLY A 818 1.99 -33.73 37.47
CA GLY A 818 1.34 -32.45 37.13
C GLY A 818 0.31 -32.53 36.01
N VAL A 819 -0.78 -31.77 36.18
CA VAL A 819 -1.85 -31.40 35.22
C VAL A 819 -1.90 -32.21 33.91
N ALA A 820 -2.93 -33.05 33.75
CA ALA A 820 -3.25 -33.64 32.46
C ALA A 820 -3.67 -32.54 31.48
N ALA A 821 -2.86 -32.29 30.46
CA ALA A 821 -3.24 -31.48 29.31
C ALA A 821 -4.45 -32.14 28.60
N PRO A 822 -5.32 -31.35 27.93
CA PRO A 822 -6.30 -31.94 27.02
C PRO A 822 -5.59 -32.77 25.94
N PRO A 823 -6.22 -33.83 25.40
CA PRO A 823 -5.66 -34.52 24.25
C PRO A 823 -5.51 -33.51 23.10
N PRO A 824 -4.47 -33.65 22.25
CA PRO A 824 -4.39 -32.85 21.03
C PRO A 824 -5.66 -33.08 20.19
N PRO A 825 -6.17 -32.04 19.49
CA PRO A 825 -7.26 -32.24 18.54
C PRO A 825 -6.81 -33.27 17.49
N PRO A 826 -7.72 -34.14 17.00
CA PRO A 826 -7.36 -35.10 15.97
C PRO A 826 -6.95 -34.35 14.69
N ASP A 827 -5.75 -34.64 14.18
CA ASP A 827 -5.34 -34.23 12.84
C ASP A 827 -6.24 -34.91 11.80
N TRP A 828 -7.28 -34.19 11.37
CA TRP A 828 -8.01 -34.55 10.16
C TRP A 828 -7.08 -34.33 8.97
N PRO A 829 -6.75 -35.37 8.17
CA PRO A 829 -5.95 -35.17 6.99
C PRO A 829 -6.70 -34.22 6.05
N ARG A 830 -6.09 -33.08 5.69
CA ARG A 830 -6.60 -32.24 4.59
C ARG A 830 -6.61 -33.11 3.34
N VAL A 831 -7.79 -33.55 2.91
CA VAL A 831 -7.97 -34.31 1.67
C VAL A 831 -7.67 -33.37 0.51
N ILE A 832 -6.44 -33.45 -0.01
CA ILE A 832 -6.00 -32.66 -1.16
C ILE A 832 -6.84 -33.12 -2.36
N ARG A 833 -7.73 -32.24 -2.84
CA ARG A 833 -8.61 -32.54 -3.98
C ARG A 833 -7.77 -32.92 -5.20
N GLN A 834 -7.98 -34.12 -5.71
CA GLN A 834 -7.33 -34.54 -6.96
C GLN A 834 -7.95 -33.75 -8.12
N LYS A 835 -7.11 -33.10 -8.93
CA LYS A 835 -7.59 -32.37 -10.11
C LYS A 835 -7.95 -33.36 -11.23
N ASN A 836 -9.23 -33.74 -11.28
CA ASN A 836 -9.81 -34.40 -12.43
C ASN A 836 -9.92 -33.40 -13.61
N GLU A 837 -8.86 -33.31 -14.42
CA GLU A 837 -8.81 -32.45 -15.60
C GLU A 837 -9.74 -32.95 -16.71
N MET A 838 -10.95 -32.40 -16.79
CA MET A 838 -11.82 -32.57 -17.96
C MET A 838 -11.25 -31.78 -19.15
N VAL A 839 -10.50 -32.47 -20.00
CA VAL A 839 -9.94 -31.92 -21.25
C VAL A 839 -11.05 -31.79 -22.30
N TYR A 840 -11.79 -30.68 -22.25
CA TYR A 840 -12.64 -30.22 -23.34
C TYR A 840 -11.77 -29.67 -24.48
N SER A 841 -12.16 -29.88 -25.74
CA SER A 841 -11.47 -29.21 -26.85
C SER A 841 -11.85 -27.73 -26.92
N PRO A 842 -11.02 -26.85 -27.50
CA PRO A 842 -11.39 -25.44 -27.73
C PRO A 842 -12.68 -25.27 -28.54
N HIS A 843 -13.05 -26.28 -29.36
CA HIS A 843 -14.30 -26.28 -30.12
C HIS A 843 -15.52 -26.60 -29.25
N ASP A 844 -15.39 -27.50 -28.28
CA ASP A 844 -16.46 -27.79 -27.31
C ASP A 844 -16.65 -26.61 -26.35
N LEU A 845 -15.55 -26.00 -25.89
CA LEU A 845 -15.57 -24.83 -25.02
C LEU A 845 -16.25 -23.62 -25.68
N ASN A 846 -16.03 -23.40 -26.98
CA ASN A 846 -16.76 -22.36 -27.73
C ASN A 846 -18.26 -22.69 -27.84
N LYS A 847 -18.64 -23.93 -28.17
CA LYS A 847 -20.05 -24.37 -28.19
C LYS A 847 -20.75 -24.18 -26.84
N ILE A 848 -20.07 -24.51 -25.74
CA ILE A 848 -20.57 -24.28 -24.38
C ILE A 848 -20.81 -22.77 -24.16
N SER A 849 -19.91 -21.89 -24.61
CA SER A 849 -20.10 -20.43 -24.50
C SER A 849 -21.15 -19.82 -25.44
N GLU A 850 -21.56 -20.55 -26.48
CA GLU A 850 -22.63 -20.16 -27.42
C GLU A 850 -24.01 -20.70 -27.00
N THR A 851 -24.08 -21.51 -25.93
CA THR A 851 -25.32 -22.15 -25.45
C THR A 851 -26.07 -21.23 -24.49
N GLU A 852 -27.37 -20.97 -24.72
CA GLU A 852 -28.18 -20.13 -23.83
C GLU A 852 -28.26 -20.73 -22.41
N GLU A 853 -28.07 -19.89 -21.38
CA GLU A 853 -27.99 -20.32 -19.98
C GLU A 853 -29.37 -20.38 -19.33
N ASN A 854 -29.90 -21.59 -19.11
CA ASN A 854 -31.17 -21.83 -18.43
C ASN A 854 -30.90 -22.44 -17.04
N LEU A 855 -30.68 -21.55 -16.05
CA LEU A 855 -30.03 -21.89 -14.78
C LEU A 855 -31.03 -22.26 -13.66
N VAL A 856 -30.99 -23.52 -13.24
CA VAL A 856 -31.77 -24.09 -12.13
C VAL A 856 -30.98 -24.04 -10.83
N PRO A 857 -31.53 -23.52 -9.71
CA PRO A 857 -30.90 -23.64 -8.39
C PRO A 857 -31.01 -25.07 -7.86
N ILE A 858 -29.86 -25.69 -7.56
CA ILE A 858 -29.74 -27.06 -7.05
C ILE A 858 -29.15 -27.02 -5.63
N ARG A 859 -29.94 -27.52 -4.68
CA ARG A 859 -29.56 -27.72 -3.28
C ARG A 859 -29.32 -29.21 -3.01
N LEU A 860 -28.14 -29.56 -2.50
CA LEU A 860 -27.85 -30.89 -1.96
C LEU A 860 -27.89 -30.86 -0.43
N ASP A 861 -28.64 -31.79 0.17
CA ASP A 861 -28.71 -32.00 1.62
C ASP A 861 -28.89 -33.49 1.93
N ILE A 862 -27.78 -34.22 2.09
CA ILE A 862 -27.73 -35.69 2.15
C ILE A 862 -26.96 -36.13 3.41
N ASP A 863 -27.63 -36.77 4.36
CA ASP A 863 -27.00 -37.42 5.51
C ASP A 863 -26.96 -38.94 5.30
N ILE A 864 -25.77 -39.54 5.22
CA ILE A 864 -25.57 -41.00 5.13
C ILE A 864 -24.34 -41.38 5.97
N ASP A 865 -24.48 -42.40 6.82
CA ASP A 865 -23.38 -43.00 7.61
C ASP A 865 -22.47 -41.97 8.32
N SER A 866 -23.09 -41.07 9.08
CA SER A 866 -22.46 -39.96 9.83
C SER A 866 -21.83 -38.85 8.99
N ILE A 867 -21.79 -38.97 7.66
CA ILE A 867 -21.33 -37.90 6.75
C ILE A 867 -22.55 -37.05 6.34
N LYS A 868 -22.44 -35.73 6.52
CA LYS A 868 -23.45 -34.73 6.10
C LYS A 868 -22.95 -33.96 4.87
N LEU A 869 -23.46 -34.27 3.68
CA LEU A 869 -23.13 -33.55 2.44
C LEU A 869 -24.12 -32.40 2.21
N ARG A 870 -23.61 -31.17 2.22
CA ARG A 870 -24.37 -29.95 1.91
C ARG A 870 -23.67 -29.15 0.80
N ASP A 871 -24.38 -28.85 -0.28
CA ASP A 871 -23.89 -27.98 -1.37
C ASP A 871 -25.04 -27.18 -1.99
N ARG A 872 -24.71 -26.05 -2.64
CA ARG A 872 -25.66 -25.19 -3.38
C ARG A 872 -24.99 -24.67 -4.65
N PHE A 873 -25.60 -24.88 -5.80
CA PHE A 873 -25.07 -24.41 -7.09
C PHE A 873 -26.17 -24.23 -8.15
N LEU A 874 -25.83 -23.53 -9.22
CA LEU A 874 -26.68 -23.45 -10.41
C LEU A 874 -26.33 -24.57 -11.38
N TRP A 875 -27.33 -25.12 -12.07
CA TRP A 875 -27.20 -26.13 -13.12
C TRP A 875 -27.87 -25.63 -14.40
N ASN A 876 -27.17 -25.68 -15.55
CA ASN A 876 -27.77 -25.31 -16.83
C ASN A 876 -28.59 -26.49 -17.39
N LEU A 877 -29.88 -26.31 -17.67
CA LEU A 877 -30.71 -27.32 -18.33
C LEU A 877 -30.20 -27.67 -19.73
N ASN A 878 -29.54 -26.72 -20.40
CA ASN A 878 -28.99 -26.89 -21.74
C ASN A 878 -27.56 -27.50 -21.73
N GLU A 879 -27.06 -27.99 -20.59
CA GLU A 879 -25.72 -28.60 -20.43
C GLU A 879 -25.54 -29.86 -21.32
N PRO A 880 -24.72 -29.82 -22.41
CA PRO A 880 -24.67 -30.91 -23.38
C PRO A 880 -23.72 -32.08 -23.02
N TYR A 881 -22.80 -31.90 -22.07
CA TYR A 881 -21.61 -32.74 -21.89
C TYR A 881 -21.44 -33.32 -20.46
N LEU A 882 -22.21 -32.84 -19.48
CA LEU A 882 -22.15 -33.26 -18.08
C LEU A 882 -23.51 -33.74 -17.55
N ALA A 883 -23.80 -35.04 -17.67
CA ALA A 883 -24.98 -35.63 -17.05
C ALA A 883 -24.91 -35.65 -15.51
N PRO A 884 -26.05 -35.59 -14.77
CA PRO A 884 -26.07 -35.60 -13.31
C PRO A 884 -25.34 -36.78 -12.65
N ASP A 885 -25.37 -37.97 -13.27
CA ASP A 885 -24.63 -39.15 -12.78
C ASP A 885 -23.12 -38.97 -12.88
N LYS A 886 -22.64 -38.37 -13.99
CA LYS A 886 -21.21 -38.07 -14.21
C LYS A 886 -20.73 -37.02 -13.22
N PHE A 887 -21.53 -35.97 -12.97
CA PHE A 887 -21.28 -35.00 -11.91
C PHE A 887 -21.25 -35.65 -10.52
N ALA A 888 -22.18 -36.56 -10.22
CA ALA A 888 -22.23 -37.27 -8.94
C ALA A 888 -21.05 -38.24 -8.73
N ILE A 889 -20.54 -38.89 -9.79
CA ILE A 889 -19.29 -39.67 -9.73
C ILE A 889 -18.12 -38.73 -9.37
N MET A 890 -17.97 -37.61 -10.08
CA MET A 890 -16.88 -36.65 -9.82
C MET A 890 -16.96 -36.09 -8.40
N LEU A 891 -18.11 -35.56 -7.99
CA LEU A 891 -18.32 -35.01 -6.64
C LEU A 891 -18.02 -36.04 -5.54
N CYS A 892 -18.23 -37.34 -5.78
CA CYS A 892 -17.81 -38.38 -4.85
C CYS A 892 -16.29 -38.63 -4.88
N GLN A 893 -15.65 -38.62 -6.05
CA GLN A 893 -14.19 -38.80 -6.18
C GLN A 893 -13.42 -37.63 -5.58
N ASP A 894 -13.84 -36.39 -5.86
CA ASP A 894 -13.15 -35.17 -5.47
C ASP A 894 -13.30 -34.84 -3.96
N LEU A 895 -14.21 -35.54 -3.26
CA LEU A 895 -14.46 -35.44 -1.81
C LEU A 895 -14.18 -36.76 -1.05
N ASP A 896 -13.60 -37.77 -1.71
CA ASP A 896 -13.34 -39.13 -1.18
C ASP A 896 -14.58 -39.80 -0.52
N LEU A 897 -15.76 -39.58 -1.10
CA LEU A 897 -17.03 -40.14 -0.63
C LEU A 897 -17.26 -41.55 -1.20
N PRO A 898 -17.84 -42.49 -0.42
CA PRO A 898 -18.17 -43.83 -0.90
C PRO A 898 -19.17 -43.81 -2.08
N ILE A 899 -18.65 -43.87 -3.31
CA ILE A 899 -19.42 -43.76 -4.58
C ILE A 899 -20.66 -44.67 -4.56
N ARG A 900 -20.52 -45.93 -4.12
CA ARG A 900 -21.61 -46.91 -4.04
C ARG A 900 -22.79 -46.52 -3.12
N LYS A 901 -22.63 -45.50 -2.27
CA LYS A 901 -23.68 -45.00 -1.35
C LYS A 901 -24.18 -43.61 -1.73
N PHE A 902 -23.30 -42.74 -2.20
CA PHE A 902 -23.63 -41.32 -2.46
C PHE A 902 -24.04 -41.04 -3.91
N LEU A 903 -23.59 -41.83 -4.90
CA LEU A 903 -23.86 -41.62 -6.33
C LEU A 903 -25.35 -41.46 -6.65
N GLN A 904 -26.16 -42.47 -6.28
CA GLN A 904 -27.58 -42.50 -6.61
C GLN A 904 -28.37 -41.39 -5.88
N PRO A 905 -28.23 -41.18 -4.54
CA PRO A 905 -28.87 -40.07 -3.85
C PRO A 905 -28.53 -38.68 -4.41
N ILE A 906 -27.28 -38.44 -4.83
CA ILE A 906 -26.89 -37.16 -5.45
C ILE A 906 -27.58 -37.02 -6.82
N ALA A 907 -27.44 -38.01 -7.70
CA ALA A 907 -28.00 -37.94 -9.06
C ALA A 907 -29.54 -37.89 -9.07
N GLU A 908 -30.22 -38.58 -8.15
CA GLU A 908 -31.67 -38.48 -7.99
C GLU A 908 -32.11 -37.12 -7.43
N SER A 909 -31.37 -36.54 -6.47
CA SER A 909 -31.66 -35.21 -5.93
C SER A 909 -31.57 -34.11 -7.00
N ILE A 910 -30.57 -34.17 -7.87
CA ILE A 910 -30.39 -33.22 -8.99
C ILE A 910 -31.54 -33.37 -9.99
N ARG A 911 -31.82 -34.60 -10.47
CA ARG A 911 -32.94 -34.86 -11.40
C ARG A 911 -34.30 -34.43 -10.83
N ALA A 912 -34.56 -34.68 -9.55
CA ALA A 912 -35.82 -34.31 -8.93
C ALA A 912 -36.05 -32.79 -8.90
N GLN A 913 -34.99 -31.99 -8.72
CA GLN A 913 -35.06 -30.52 -8.74
C GLN A 913 -35.17 -29.98 -10.18
N ILE A 914 -34.49 -30.61 -11.15
CA ILE A 914 -34.67 -30.34 -12.59
C ILE A 914 -36.13 -30.56 -13.02
N ASN A 915 -36.70 -31.73 -12.72
CA ASN A 915 -38.07 -32.05 -13.12
C ASN A 915 -39.12 -31.18 -12.41
N ASP A 916 -38.90 -30.81 -11.15
CA ASP A 916 -39.78 -29.86 -10.45
C ASP A 916 -39.66 -28.45 -11.08
N PHE A 917 -38.47 -27.99 -11.45
CA PHE A 917 -38.29 -26.71 -12.17
C PHE A 917 -39.00 -26.69 -13.53
N GLU A 918 -38.84 -27.74 -14.36
CA GLU A 918 -39.51 -27.85 -15.67
C GLU A 918 -41.04 -27.77 -15.55
N SER A 919 -41.60 -28.22 -14.43
CA SER A 919 -43.05 -28.21 -14.18
C SER A 919 -43.65 -26.82 -13.98
N TYR A 920 -42.85 -25.81 -13.58
CA TYR A 920 -43.32 -24.41 -13.41
C TYR A 920 -42.58 -23.40 -14.32
N SER A 921 -41.51 -23.81 -15.01
CA SER A 921 -40.73 -22.92 -15.88
C SER A 921 -41.59 -22.31 -16.99
N GLN A 922 -42.49 -23.11 -17.60
CA GLN A 922 -43.36 -22.72 -18.70
C GLN A 922 -44.57 -21.85 -18.29
N ALA A 923 -44.84 -21.68 -16.98
CA ALA A 923 -45.97 -20.86 -16.53
C ALA A 923 -45.76 -19.38 -16.89
N GLN A 924 -46.76 -18.79 -17.56
CA GLN A 924 -46.79 -17.38 -17.90
C GLN A 924 -47.26 -16.56 -16.70
N LEU A 925 -46.47 -15.54 -16.34
CA LEU A 925 -46.82 -14.56 -15.32
C LEU A 925 -47.62 -13.40 -15.96
N PRO A 926 -48.52 -12.73 -15.22
CA PRO A 926 -49.36 -11.65 -15.75
C PRO A 926 -48.52 -10.43 -16.13
N SER A 927 -48.93 -9.67 -17.15
CA SER A 927 -48.13 -8.60 -17.76
C SER A 927 -47.93 -7.33 -16.92
N GLU A 928 -48.21 -7.36 -15.62
CA GLU A 928 -47.99 -6.27 -14.68
C GLU A 928 -46.77 -6.54 -13.80
N HIS A 929 -46.08 -5.47 -13.38
CA HIS A 929 -44.76 -5.50 -12.75
C HIS A 929 -44.73 -6.28 -11.42
N THR A 930 -44.64 -7.61 -11.52
CA THR A 930 -44.65 -8.54 -10.39
C THR A 930 -43.32 -8.45 -9.66
N ARG A 931 -43.31 -7.70 -8.55
CA ARG A 931 -42.17 -7.56 -7.64
C ARG A 931 -42.33 -8.49 -6.45
N VAL A 932 -41.24 -9.15 -6.05
CA VAL A 932 -41.17 -9.96 -4.83
C VAL A 932 -40.05 -9.50 -3.93
N ILE A 933 -40.11 -9.84 -2.65
CA ILE A 933 -39.10 -9.47 -1.66
C ILE A 933 -38.06 -10.59 -1.56
N ILE A 934 -36.83 -10.30 -1.94
CA ILE A 934 -35.70 -11.22 -1.78
C ILE A 934 -35.00 -10.92 -0.47
N ASN A 935 -34.81 -11.95 0.34
CA ASN A 935 -34.09 -11.89 1.60
C ASN A 935 -32.77 -12.65 1.45
N LEU A 936 -31.64 -11.97 1.58
CA LEU A 936 -30.33 -12.59 1.64
C LEU A 936 -29.92 -12.78 3.10
N ASP A 937 -29.49 -13.99 3.44
CA ASP A 937 -28.76 -14.32 4.67
C ASP A 937 -27.63 -15.28 4.26
N VAL A 938 -26.44 -14.72 4.09
CA VAL A 938 -25.29 -15.36 3.44
C VAL A 938 -24.09 -15.39 4.39
N GLN A 939 -23.84 -16.58 4.93
CA GLN A 939 -22.79 -16.88 5.88
C GLN A 939 -21.59 -17.54 5.17
N ILE A 940 -20.40 -16.93 5.25
CA ILE A 940 -19.15 -17.57 4.80
C ILE A 940 -18.03 -17.34 5.83
N GLY A 941 -17.49 -18.44 6.36
CA GLY A 941 -16.51 -18.41 7.43
C GLY A 941 -17.07 -17.76 8.70
N LYS A 942 -16.58 -16.57 9.03
CA LYS A 942 -17.05 -15.74 10.17
C LYS A 942 -17.89 -14.54 9.76
N VAL A 943 -18.02 -14.26 8.47
CA VAL A 943 -18.83 -13.15 7.98
C VAL A 943 -20.26 -13.66 7.78
N ASN A 944 -21.25 -12.93 8.32
CA ASN A 944 -22.64 -13.09 7.91
C ASN A 944 -23.15 -11.80 7.30
N TYR A 945 -23.66 -11.87 6.08
CA TYR A 945 -24.23 -10.74 5.35
C TYR A 945 -25.73 -10.93 5.19
N ARG A 946 -26.50 -9.92 5.62
CA ARG A 946 -27.97 -9.92 5.64
C ARG A 946 -28.51 -8.71 4.90
N ASP A 947 -29.44 -8.91 3.96
CA ASP A 947 -30.01 -7.83 3.15
C ASP A 947 -31.43 -8.16 2.68
N GLN A 948 -32.22 -7.13 2.35
CA GLN A 948 -33.62 -7.25 1.92
C GLN A 948 -33.92 -6.24 0.81
N PHE A 949 -34.34 -6.72 -0.38
CA PHE A 949 -34.63 -5.86 -1.54
C PHE A 949 -35.77 -6.40 -2.42
N GLU A 950 -36.39 -5.50 -3.19
CA GLU A 950 -37.39 -5.87 -4.20
C GLU A 950 -36.71 -6.42 -5.47
N TRP A 951 -37.31 -7.44 -6.08
CA TRP A 951 -36.87 -8.01 -7.36
C TRP A 951 -38.04 -8.18 -8.33
N GLU A 952 -37.85 -7.74 -9.58
CA GLU A 952 -38.84 -7.86 -10.66
C GLU A 952 -38.71 -9.20 -11.39
N MET A 953 -39.77 -10.01 -11.42
CA MET A 953 -39.70 -11.38 -11.94
C MET A 953 -39.47 -11.50 -13.45
N GLN A 954 -39.83 -10.49 -14.25
CA GLN A 954 -39.94 -10.63 -15.72
C GLN A 954 -38.70 -10.13 -16.48
N ASN A 955 -37.68 -9.62 -15.78
CA ASN A 955 -36.65 -8.78 -16.38
C ASN A 955 -35.24 -9.43 -16.39
N GLU A 956 -35.17 -10.75 -16.60
CA GLU A 956 -33.89 -11.50 -16.67
C GLU A 956 -32.91 -10.93 -17.71
N LYS A 957 -33.40 -10.25 -18.76
CA LYS A 957 -32.57 -9.68 -19.84
C LYS A 957 -31.82 -8.40 -19.49
N THR A 958 -32.21 -7.68 -18.43
CA THR A 958 -31.41 -6.52 -17.94
C THR A 958 -30.98 -6.63 -16.48
N ASN A 959 -31.65 -7.48 -15.68
CA ASN A 959 -31.31 -7.73 -14.29
C ASN A 959 -31.23 -9.25 -14.02
N ALA A 960 -30.15 -9.88 -14.48
CA ALA A 960 -29.87 -11.28 -14.17
C ALA A 960 -29.23 -11.42 -12.76
N PRO A 961 -29.66 -12.39 -11.93
CA PRO A 961 -29.09 -12.64 -10.60
C PRO A 961 -27.56 -12.78 -10.61
N GLU A 962 -26.99 -13.36 -11.67
CA GLU A 962 -25.56 -13.57 -11.85
C GLU A 962 -24.79 -12.27 -12.12
N VAL A 963 -25.44 -11.24 -12.66
CA VAL A 963 -24.84 -9.91 -12.87
C VAL A 963 -24.88 -9.13 -11.56
N PHE A 964 -26.04 -9.10 -10.90
CA PHE A 964 -26.19 -8.49 -9.57
C PHE A 964 -25.21 -9.09 -8.55
N SER A 965 -25.11 -10.42 -8.49
CA SER A 965 -24.21 -11.12 -7.56
C SER A 965 -22.73 -10.84 -7.82
N ARG A 966 -22.33 -10.60 -9.08
CA ARG A 966 -20.95 -10.16 -9.42
C ARG A 966 -20.69 -8.73 -8.96
N GLN A 967 -21.65 -7.82 -9.15
CA GLN A 967 -21.54 -6.44 -8.70
C GLN A 967 -21.44 -6.39 -7.16
N LEU A 968 -22.38 -7.07 -6.47
CA LEU A 968 -22.42 -7.11 -5.01
C LEU A 968 -21.17 -7.77 -4.41
N ALA A 969 -20.67 -8.88 -4.97
CA ALA A 969 -19.41 -9.48 -4.53
C ALA A 969 -18.21 -8.52 -4.73
N SER A 970 -18.18 -7.77 -5.82
CA SER A 970 -17.14 -6.76 -6.07
C SER A 970 -17.24 -5.52 -5.16
N GLU A 971 -18.44 -5.18 -4.67
CA GLU A 971 -18.66 -4.08 -3.73
C GLU A 971 -18.34 -4.48 -2.28
N LEU A 972 -18.67 -5.72 -1.90
CA LEU A 972 -18.31 -6.32 -0.62
C LEU A 972 -16.82 -6.69 -0.53
N GLY A 973 -16.10 -6.74 -1.66
CA GLY A 973 -14.67 -7.06 -1.72
C GLY A 973 -14.36 -8.54 -1.49
N VAL A 974 -15.29 -9.43 -1.85
CA VAL A 974 -15.27 -10.87 -1.54
C VAL A 974 -15.00 -11.74 -2.78
N GLY A 975 -14.66 -13.02 -2.56
CA GLY A 975 -14.23 -13.94 -3.62
C GLY A 975 -15.36 -14.38 -4.57
N GLY A 976 -14.96 -14.99 -5.69
CA GLY A 976 -15.90 -15.44 -6.74
C GLY A 976 -16.90 -16.50 -6.28
N GLU A 977 -16.60 -17.22 -5.21
CA GLU A 977 -17.49 -18.18 -4.55
C GLU A 977 -18.76 -17.55 -3.97
N TYR A 978 -18.70 -16.28 -3.56
CA TYR A 978 -19.87 -15.53 -3.07
C TYR A 978 -20.90 -15.31 -4.19
N VAL A 979 -20.43 -15.09 -5.43
CA VAL A 979 -21.30 -14.90 -6.60
C VAL A 979 -22.25 -16.08 -6.79
N ALA A 980 -21.73 -17.31 -6.69
CA ALA A 980 -22.52 -18.53 -6.88
C ALA A 980 -23.57 -18.73 -5.78
N ILE A 981 -23.22 -18.42 -4.52
CA ILE A 981 -24.12 -18.59 -3.36
C ILE A 981 -25.23 -17.53 -3.37
N ILE A 982 -24.91 -16.27 -3.70
CA ILE A 982 -25.91 -15.20 -3.82
C ILE A 982 -26.83 -15.47 -5.03
N SER A 983 -26.30 -15.85 -6.19
CA SER A 983 -27.12 -16.15 -7.39
C SER A 983 -28.09 -17.31 -7.13
N HIS A 984 -27.64 -18.36 -6.43
CA HIS A 984 -28.52 -19.44 -5.97
C HIS A 984 -29.61 -18.93 -5.01
N ALA A 985 -29.26 -18.14 -3.99
CA ALA A 985 -30.21 -17.65 -3.01
C ALA A 985 -31.33 -16.79 -3.63
N ILE A 986 -31.00 -15.99 -4.66
CA ILE A 986 -31.96 -15.21 -5.44
C ILE A 986 -32.83 -16.13 -6.31
N ARG A 987 -32.22 -17.00 -7.15
CA ARG A 987 -32.98 -17.90 -8.05
C ARG A 987 -33.89 -18.87 -7.29
N GLU A 988 -33.47 -19.35 -6.13
CA GLU A 988 -34.28 -20.23 -5.27
C GLU A 988 -35.54 -19.53 -4.74
N GLN A 989 -35.44 -18.26 -4.31
CA GLN A 989 -36.60 -17.47 -3.87
C GLN A 989 -37.52 -17.09 -5.04
N LEU A 990 -36.96 -16.75 -6.21
CA LEU A 990 -37.75 -16.49 -7.42
C LEU A 990 -38.53 -17.73 -7.87
N LEU A 991 -37.91 -18.92 -7.82
CA LEU A 991 -38.58 -20.19 -8.13
C LEU A 991 -39.69 -20.51 -7.10
N LEU A 992 -39.44 -20.31 -5.81
CA LEU A 992 -40.43 -20.52 -4.75
C LEU A 992 -41.64 -19.59 -4.92
N HIS A 993 -41.42 -18.31 -5.17
CA HIS A 993 -42.52 -17.37 -5.42
C HIS A 993 -43.26 -17.66 -6.73
N LYS A 994 -42.56 -18.06 -7.82
CA LYS A 994 -43.21 -18.48 -9.07
C LYS A 994 -44.08 -19.72 -8.85
N LYS A 995 -43.63 -20.64 -7.99
CA LYS A 995 -44.38 -21.85 -7.61
C LYS A 995 -45.60 -21.54 -6.73
N GLN A 996 -45.44 -20.66 -5.73
CA GLN A 996 -46.57 -20.14 -4.93
C GLN A 996 -47.61 -19.49 -5.84
N TYR A 997 -47.19 -18.63 -6.76
CA TYR A 997 -48.09 -17.99 -7.72
C TYR A 997 -48.90 -19.02 -8.53
N VAL A 998 -48.25 -20.07 -9.07
CA VAL A 998 -48.93 -21.11 -9.85
C VAL A 998 -49.85 -21.99 -8.99
N ASP A 999 -49.44 -22.36 -7.78
CA ASP A 999 -50.26 -23.16 -6.85
C ASP A 999 -51.48 -22.34 -6.34
N GLU A 1000 -51.32 -21.04 -6.03
CA GLU A 1000 -52.39 -20.16 -5.51
C GLU A 1000 -53.40 -19.76 -6.60
N PHE A 1001 -52.94 -19.44 -7.81
CA PHE A 1001 -53.79 -19.08 -8.96
C PHE A 1001 -54.70 -20.25 -9.43
N MET A 1002 -54.49 -21.47 -8.92
CA MET A 1002 -55.35 -22.64 -9.14
C MET A 1002 -56.32 -22.95 -8.00
N MET A 1003 -56.25 -22.26 -6.85
CA MET A 1003 -57.12 -22.56 -5.69
C MET A 1003 -58.16 -21.48 -5.39
N ASP A 1004 -57.76 -20.20 -5.20
CA ASP A 1004 -58.69 -19.10 -4.97
C ASP A 1004 -58.16 -17.78 -5.56
N GLY A 1005 -59.03 -17.02 -6.23
CA GLY A 1005 -58.66 -15.97 -7.19
C GLY A 1005 -58.17 -14.63 -6.64
N GLU A 1006 -57.72 -14.54 -5.38
CA GLU A 1006 -57.21 -13.29 -4.79
C GLU A 1006 -55.71 -13.36 -4.52
N ILE A 1007 -54.91 -12.83 -5.46
CA ILE A 1007 -53.46 -12.70 -5.32
C ILE A 1007 -53.14 -11.71 -4.20
N ARG A 1008 -52.34 -12.12 -3.22
CA ARG A 1008 -51.94 -11.24 -2.11
C ARG A 1008 -50.93 -10.18 -2.56
N THR A 1009 -51.34 -8.92 -2.40
CA THR A 1009 -50.51 -7.71 -2.32
C THR A 1009 -49.53 -7.45 -3.48
N HIS A 1010 -49.96 -6.65 -4.44
CA HIS A 1010 -49.03 -5.82 -5.23
C HIS A 1010 -48.35 -4.80 -4.30
N LEU A 1011 -47.07 -4.49 -4.56
CA LEU A 1011 -46.33 -3.45 -3.83
C LEU A 1011 -46.53 -2.09 -4.50
N ASP A 1012 -47.64 -1.42 -4.18
CA ASP A 1012 -48.08 -0.15 -4.81
C ASP A 1012 -47.14 1.05 -4.59
N SER A 1013 -46.10 0.93 -3.77
CA SER A 1013 -45.12 2.00 -3.51
C SER A 1013 -43.68 1.47 -3.44
N GLY A 1014 -42.84 1.94 -4.38
CA GLY A 1014 -41.38 1.80 -4.29
C GLY A 1014 -40.71 2.74 -3.29
N PHE A 1015 -41.48 3.53 -2.52
CA PHE A 1015 -40.99 4.37 -1.43
C PHE A 1015 -41.42 3.78 -0.08
N ARG A 1016 -40.48 3.71 0.87
CA ARG A 1016 -40.68 3.29 2.26
C ARG A 1016 -40.57 4.48 3.21
N SER A 1017 -41.18 4.37 4.38
CA SER A 1017 -40.97 5.31 5.48
C SER A 1017 -39.55 5.22 6.06
N ILE A 1018 -39.14 6.24 6.81
CA ILE A 1018 -37.82 6.30 7.48
C ILE A 1018 -37.70 5.23 8.59
N GLU A 1019 -38.82 4.70 9.06
CA GLU A 1019 -38.87 3.67 10.11
C GLU A 1019 -38.72 2.27 9.50
N GLU A 1020 -39.45 1.96 8.44
CA GLU A 1020 -39.28 0.75 7.63
C GLU A 1020 -37.88 0.69 7.00
N ALA A 1021 -37.32 1.82 6.55
CA ALA A 1021 -36.02 1.88 5.89
C ALA A 1021 -34.88 1.25 6.71
N LYS A 1022 -34.99 1.17 8.05
CA LYS A 1022 -34.01 0.51 8.92
C LYS A 1022 -33.97 -1.02 8.74
N GLN A 1023 -35.05 -1.64 8.30
CA GLN A 1023 -35.16 -3.09 8.06
C GLN A 1023 -34.62 -3.48 6.67
N TRP A 1024 -34.61 -2.53 5.73
CA TRP A 1024 -34.15 -2.67 4.35
C TRP A 1024 -32.71 -2.11 4.17
N VAL A 1025 -31.89 -2.18 5.23
CA VAL A 1025 -30.48 -1.78 5.20
C VAL A 1025 -29.61 -3.04 5.25
N PRO A 1026 -28.61 -3.18 4.35
CA PRO A 1026 -27.68 -4.30 4.41
C PRO A 1026 -26.86 -4.27 5.71
N HIS A 1027 -26.85 -5.40 6.41
CA HIS A 1027 -26.08 -5.65 7.62
C HIS A 1027 -24.97 -6.67 7.36
N MET A 1028 -23.81 -6.46 7.98
CA MET A 1028 -22.64 -7.34 7.84
C MET A 1028 -21.98 -7.54 9.19
N ASP A 1029 -22.12 -8.75 9.72
CA ASP A 1029 -21.72 -9.11 11.07
C ASP A 1029 -20.48 -10.02 11.06
N MET A 1030 -19.53 -9.77 11.96
CA MET A 1030 -18.37 -10.62 12.19
C MET A 1030 -18.61 -11.50 13.42
N LEU A 1031 -19.03 -12.75 13.18
CA LEU A 1031 -19.38 -13.70 14.22
C LEU A 1031 -18.12 -14.17 15.00
N SER A 1032 -18.20 -14.18 16.32
CA SER A 1032 -17.28 -14.94 17.17
C SER A 1032 -17.50 -16.46 16.99
N ASN A 1033 -16.57 -17.28 17.50
CA ASN A 1033 -16.70 -18.74 17.41
C ASN A 1033 -17.96 -19.29 18.09
N ASP A 1034 -18.42 -18.65 19.17
CA ASP A 1034 -19.58 -19.05 19.98
C ASP A 1034 -20.91 -18.63 19.31
N GLU A 1035 -20.97 -17.42 18.74
CA GLU A 1035 -22.09 -16.99 17.90
C GLU A 1035 -22.20 -17.81 16.62
N LEU A 1036 -21.06 -18.20 16.03
CA LEU A 1036 -20.98 -19.09 14.88
C LEU A 1036 -21.56 -20.48 15.19
N GLU A 1037 -21.21 -21.07 16.34
CA GLU A 1037 -21.76 -22.37 16.75
C GLU A 1037 -23.27 -22.27 17.03
N LYS A 1038 -23.73 -21.23 17.72
CA LYS A 1038 -25.17 -20.96 17.96
C LYS A 1038 -25.98 -20.79 16.67
N LEU A 1039 -25.45 -20.05 15.70
CA LEU A 1039 -26.12 -19.81 14.41
C LEU A 1039 -26.18 -21.08 13.56
N LEU A 1040 -25.14 -21.93 13.58
CA LEU A 1040 -25.16 -23.26 12.97
C LEU A 1040 -26.19 -24.20 13.65
N VAL A 1041 -26.37 -24.12 14.98
CA VAL A 1041 -27.40 -24.90 15.69
C VAL A 1041 -28.80 -24.42 15.27
N ALA A 1042 -29.02 -23.11 15.16
CA ALA A 1042 -30.28 -22.54 14.68
C ALA A 1042 -30.60 -22.97 13.24
N GLN A 1043 -29.60 -22.95 12.34
CA GLN A 1043 -29.75 -23.48 10.98
C GLN A 1043 -30.11 -24.97 11.00
N GLU A 1044 -29.45 -25.82 11.79
CA GLU A 1044 -29.78 -27.25 11.83
C GLU A 1044 -31.19 -27.49 12.40
N ARG A 1045 -31.66 -26.70 13.38
CA ARG A 1045 -33.05 -26.73 13.86
C ARG A 1045 -34.03 -26.41 12.72
N ASN A 1046 -33.80 -25.32 11.97
CA ASN A 1046 -34.64 -24.93 10.83
C ASN A 1046 -34.62 -25.96 9.69
N ILE A 1047 -33.48 -26.57 9.40
CA ILE A 1047 -33.36 -27.65 8.40
C ILE A 1047 -34.14 -28.90 8.86
N ARG A 1048 -34.07 -29.25 10.15
CA ARG A 1048 -34.87 -30.36 10.72
C ARG A 1048 -36.37 -30.07 10.66
N ARG A 1049 -36.81 -28.80 10.80
CA ARG A 1049 -38.20 -28.36 10.58
C ARG A 1049 -38.61 -28.52 9.11
N MET A 1050 -37.86 -27.94 8.17
CA MET A 1050 -38.11 -28.05 6.72
C MET A 1050 -38.18 -29.52 6.23
N ARG A 1051 -37.32 -30.40 6.76
CA ARG A 1051 -37.33 -31.85 6.47
C ARG A 1051 -38.55 -32.59 7.05
N ARG A 1052 -39.18 -32.09 8.12
CA ARG A 1052 -40.47 -32.61 8.63
C ARG A 1052 -41.62 -32.15 7.73
N GLU A 1053 -41.67 -30.86 7.41
CA GLU A 1053 -42.72 -30.26 6.57
C GLU A 1053 -42.74 -30.87 5.14
N THR A 1054 -41.57 -31.09 4.53
CA THR A 1054 -41.47 -31.78 3.23
C THR A 1054 -41.82 -33.27 3.28
N ARG A 1055 -41.60 -33.96 4.41
CA ARG A 1055 -42.11 -35.33 4.61
C ARG A 1055 -43.63 -35.34 4.75
N PHE A 1056 -44.21 -34.41 5.52
CA PHE A 1056 -45.67 -34.27 5.65
C PHE A 1056 -46.33 -33.98 4.29
N LYS A 1057 -45.82 -33.01 3.53
CA LYS A 1057 -46.33 -32.70 2.17
C LYS A 1057 -46.19 -33.86 1.18
N ARG A 1058 -45.19 -34.74 1.32
CA ARG A 1058 -45.09 -36.00 0.55
C ARG A 1058 -46.08 -37.08 1.00
N GLN A 1059 -46.48 -37.12 2.27
CA GLN A 1059 -47.50 -38.06 2.75
C GLN A 1059 -48.93 -37.63 2.40
N THR A 1060 -49.22 -36.32 2.36
CA THR A 1060 -50.54 -35.83 1.90
C THR A 1060 -50.73 -35.94 0.39
N ARG A 1061 -49.74 -35.55 -0.44
CA ARG A 1061 -49.76 -35.82 -1.90
C ARG A 1061 -49.68 -37.32 -2.27
N GLY A 1062 -49.54 -38.23 -1.28
CA GLY A 1062 -49.65 -39.68 -1.46
C GLY A 1062 -50.99 -40.28 -1.03
N ARG A 1063 -51.99 -39.43 -0.73
CA ARG A 1063 -53.35 -39.80 -0.27
C ARG A 1063 -54.48 -39.03 -0.98
N GLN A 1064 -54.16 -38.31 -2.04
CA GLN A 1064 -55.09 -37.69 -2.99
C GLN A 1064 -54.90 -38.36 -4.35
#